data_AF-A0A2K6BXR6-F1
#
_entry.id   AF-A0A2K6BXR6-F1
#
_cell.length_a   1.000
_cell.length_b   1.000
_cell.length_c   1.000
_cell.angle_alpha   90.00
_cell.angle_beta   90.00
_cell.angle_gamma   90.00
#
_symmetry.space_group_name_H-M   'P 1'
#
loop_
_entity.id
_entity.type
_entity.pdbx_description
1 polymer ?
#
loop_
_entity_poly.entity_id
_entity_poly.type
_entity_poly.pdbx_seq_one_letter_code
_entity_poly.pdbx_strand_id
1 'polypeptide(L)'
;MELDKGLRSGKLGEQCEAVVRFPRLFQKYPFPILINSAFLKLADVFRVGNNFLRLCVLKVTQQSEKHLEKILNVDEFVKRIFSVIHSNDPVARAITLRMLGSLASIIPERKNAHHSIRQSLDSHDNVEVEAAVFAAANFSAQSKDFAVGICNKISEMIQGLATPVDLKLKLIPILQHMHHDAILASSARQLLQQLVTSYPSTKMVIVSLHTFTLLAASSLVDTPKQIQLLLQYLKNDPRKAVKRLAIQDLKLLASKTPHTWSRENIQALCECALQTPYDSLKLGMLSVLSTLSGTIAIKHYFSIVPGNVSSPPRSSDLVKLAQECCYHNNRGIAAHGVRVLTNITVSCQEKDLLALEQDAVFGLESLLVLCSQDDSPGAQATLKIALNCMVKLAKGRPHLSQSVVETLLTQLHSAQDAARILMCHCLAAIAMQLPVLGDGMLGDLMELYKVIGRSATDKQQELLVSLATVIFVASQKALSVESKAVIKQQLESVSNGWTVYRIARQASRMGNHDMAKELYQSLLTQVASEHFYFWLNSLKEFSHAEQCLTGLQEENYSSALSCIAESLKFYHKGIASLTAASTPLNPLSFQCEFVKLRIDLLQAFSQLICTCNSLKTSPPPAIATTIAMTLGNDLQRCGRISNQMKQSMEEFRSLASRYGDLYQASFDADSATLRNVELQQQSCLLISHAIEALILDPESASFQEYGSTGTAHADSEYERRMMSVYNHVLEEVESLNRKYTPVSYMHTACLCNAIIALLKVPLSFQRYFFQKLQSTSIKLALSPSPRNPAEPIAVQNNQQLALKVEGVVQHGSKPGLFRKIQSVCLNVSSTLQSKSGQDYKIPIDNMTNEMEQRVEPHNDYFSTQFLLNFAILGTHNITVESSVKDANGIVWKTGPRTTIFVKSLEDPYSQQIRLQQQQAQQPLQQQQQRNAYTRF
;
A
#
# COMPACT_ATOMS: atom_id res chain seq x y z
N MET A 1 -7.25 -4.49 35.81
CA MET A 1 -7.66 -4.74 37.21
C MET A 1 -9.14 -4.43 37.43
N GLU A 2 -9.65 -3.30 36.95
CA GLU A 2 -11.09 -2.96 37.06
C GLU A 2 -12.03 -4.02 36.47
N LEU A 3 -11.78 -4.49 35.24
CA LEU A 3 -12.60 -5.57 34.65
C LEU A 3 -12.57 -6.85 35.49
N ASP A 4 -11.46 -7.16 36.16
CA ASP A 4 -11.38 -8.32 37.05
C ASP A 4 -12.29 -8.17 38.28
N LYS A 5 -12.40 -6.96 38.82
CA LYS A 5 -13.37 -6.67 39.90
C LYS A 5 -14.80 -6.85 39.41
N GLY A 6 -15.11 -6.38 38.20
CA GLY A 6 -16.42 -6.57 37.57
C GLY A 6 -16.77 -8.06 37.36
N LEU A 7 -15.81 -8.87 36.90
CA LEU A 7 -16.02 -10.33 36.75
C LEU A 7 -16.24 -11.05 38.09
N ARG A 8 -15.62 -10.56 39.17
CA ARG A 8 -15.78 -11.11 40.53
C ARG A 8 -17.03 -10.60 41.25
N SER A 9 -17.77 -9.66 40.66
CA SER A 9 -19.03 -9.19 41.23
C SER A 9 -20.04 -10.33 41.33
N GLY A 10 -20.85 -10.33 42.40
CA GLY A 10 -22.00 -11.25 42.51
C GLY A 10 -23.16 -10.87 41.59
N LYS A 11 -23.13 -9.70 40.94
CA LYS A 11 -24.19 -9.23 40.05
C LYS A 11 -23.93 -9.62 38.60
N LEU A 12 -24.86 -10.37 38.02
CA LEU A 12 -24.79 -10.81 36.63
C LEU A 12 -24.61 -9.64 35.63
N GLY A 13 -25.27 -8.51 35.85
CA GLY A 13 -25.16 -7.33 34.97
C GLY A 13 -23.73 -6.78 34.90
N GLU A 14 -23.06 -6.64 36.04
CA GLU A 14 -21.67 -6.14 36.12
C GLU A 14 -20.68 -7.14 35.49
N GLN A 15 -20.92 -8.44 35.67
CA GLN A 15 -20.12 -9.49 35.01
C GLN A 15 -20.27 -9.44 33.49
N CYS A 16 -21.49 -9.31 32.97
CA CYS A 16 -21.75 -9.24 31.54
C CYS A 16 -21.14 -7.97 30.93
N GLU A 17 -21.29 -6.83 31.61
CA GLU A 17 -20.67 -5.57 31.21
C GLU A 17 -19.15 -5.69 31.15
N ALA A 18 -18.53 -6.32 32.15
CA ALA A 18 -17.10 -6.56 32.16
C ALA A 18 -16.67 -7.45 30.98
N VAL A 19 -17.40 -8.54 30.68
CA VAL A 19 -17.14 -9.44 29.54
C VAL A 19 -17.16 -8.66 28.22
N VAL A 20 -18.21 -7.89 27.93
CA VAL A 20 -18.36 -7.18 26.65
C VAL A 20 -17.40 -6.00 26.47
N ARG A 21 -16.70 -5.57 27.53
CA ARG A 21 -15.64 -4.54 27.47
C ARG A 21 -14.27 -5.10 27.07
N PHE A 22 -14.04 -6.42 27.13
CA PHE A 22 -12.75 -7.02 26.74
C PHE A 22 -12.34 -6.78 25.28
N PRO A 23 -13.23 -6.85 24.26
CA PRO A 23 -12.85 -6.53 22.88
C PRO A 23 -12.20 -5.15 22.73
N ARG A 24 -12.73 -4.13 23.41
CA ARG A 24 -12.16 -2.77 23.41
C ARG A 24 -10.78 -2.75 24.09
N LEU A 25 -10.59 -3.54 25.15
CA LEU A 25 -9.28 -3.69 25.80
C LEU A 25 -8.26 -4.33 24.85
N PHE A 26 -8.64 -5.39 24.12
CA PHE A 26 -7.76 -6.07 23.16
C PHE A 26 -7.35 -5.18 22.01
N GLN A 27 -8.30 -4.40 21.48
CA GLN A 27 -8.01 -3.44 20.42
C GLN A 27 -7.05 -2.34 20.88
N LYS A 28 -7.20 -1.87 22.13
CA LYS A 28 -6.35 -0.81 22.69
C LYS A 28 -4.96 -1.31 23.08
N TYR A 29 -4.85 -2.54 23.57
CA TYR A 29 -3.63 -3.13 24.09
C TYR A 29 -3.41 -4.55 23.53
N PRO A 30 -2.94 -4.66 22.28
CA PRO A 30 -2.86 -5.93 21.56
C PRO A 30 -1.65 -6.80 21.95
N PHE A 31 -1.22 -6.75 23.22
CA PHE A 31 -0.03 -7.43 23.73
C PHE A 31 -0.35 -8.85 24.24
N PRO A 32 0.48 -9.86 23.89
CA PRO A 32 0.22 -11.26 24.25
C PRO A 32 0.02 -11.50 25.75
N ILE A 33 0.81 -10.87 26.62
CA ILE A 33 0.72 -11.08 28.07
C ILE A 33 -0.66 -10.66 28.61
N LEU A 34 -1.15 -9.50 28.18
CA LEU A 34 -2.47 -9.00 28.57
C LEU A 34 -3.58 -9.86 27.97
N ILE A 35 -3.48 -10.17 26.67
CA ILE A 35 -4.46 -10.98 25.94
C ILE A 35 -4.57 -12.37 26.59
N ASN A 36 -3.45 -13.04 26.82
CA ASN A 36 -3.37 -14.32 27.51
C ASN A 36 -4.05 -14.24 28.89
N SER A 37 -3.68 -13.24 29.70
CA SER A 37 -4.25 -13.07 31.05
C SER A 37 -5.76 -12.86 31.02
N ALA A 38 -6.26 -12.09 30.05
CA ALA A 38 -7.68 -11.83 29.88
C ALA A 38 -8.44 -13.06 29.37
N PHE A 39 -7.92 -13.80 28.39
CA PHE A 39 -8.55 -15.03 27.93
C PHE A 39 -8.58 -16.10 29.02
N LEU A 40 -7.54 -16.23 29.85
CA LEU A 40 -7.56 -17.13 31.00
C LEU A 40 -8.69 -16.78 31.99
N LYS A 41 -8.93 -15.49 32.23
CA LYS A 41 -10.05 -15.02 33.07
C LYS A 41 -11.41 -15.27 32.41
N LEU A 42 -11.52 -15.04 31.09
CA LEU A 42 -12.73 -15.36 30.34
C LEU A 42 -13.03 -16.86 30.39
N ALA A 43 -12.01 -17.73 30.35
CA ALA A 43 -12.18 -19.17 30.51
C ALA A 43 -12.61 -19.56 31.94
N ASP A 44 -12.11 -18.87 32.97
CA ASP A 44 -12.59 -19.08 34.34
C ASP A 44 -14.08 -18.74 34.46
N VAL A 45 -14.51 -17.61 33.91
CA VAL A 45 -15.92 -17.19 33.89
C VAL A 45 -16.76 -18.15 33.04
N PHE A 46 -16.24 -18.65 31.92
CA PHE A 46 -16.94 -19.63 31.08
C PHE A 46 -17.18 -20.95 31.83
N ARG A 47 -16.19 -21.41 32.60
CA ARG A 47 -16.22 -22.67 33.32
C ARG A 47 -17.34 -22.71 34.37
N VAL A 48 -17.44 -21.68 35.21
CA VAL A 48 -18.39 -21.65 36.34
C VAL A 48 -19.64 -20.80 36.11
N GLY A 49 -19.66 -19.97 35.06
CA GLY A 49 -20.76 -19.04 34.79
C GLY A 49 -22.03 -19.72 34.27
N ASN A 50 -23.14 -18.97 34.28
CA ASN A 50 -24.39 -19.40 33.66
C ASN A 50 -24.29 -19.38 32.11
N ASN A 51 -25.28 -19.95 31.42
CA ASN A 51 -25.27 -20.02 29.96
C ASN A 51 -25.24 -18.66 29.27
N PHE A 52 -25.79 -17.61 29.92
CA PHE A 52 -25.75 -16.26 29.37
C PHE A 52 -24.31 -15.70 29.34
N LEU A 53 -23.56 -15.83 30.45
CA LEU A 53 -22.15 -15.44 30.49
C LEU A 53 -21.31 -16.24 29.50
N ARG A 54 -21.54 -17.56 29.39
CA ARG A 54 -20.86 -18.41 28.40
C ARG A 54 -21.10 -17.91 26.97
N LEU A 55 -22.33 -17.53 26.66
CA LEU A 55 -22.68 -16.94 25.37
C LEU A 55 -21.99 -15.59 25.15
N CYS A 56 -21.93 -14.71 26.16
CA CYS A 56 -21.19 -13.45 26.07
C CYS A 56 -19.70 -13.70 25.79
N VAL A 57 -19.07 -14.64 26.49
CA VAL A 57 -17.66 -15.00 26.28
C VAL A 57 -17.44 -15.59 24.89
N LEU A 58 -18.36 -16.43 24.39
CA LEU A 58 -18.35 -16.91 23.00
C LEU A 58 -18.38 -15.75 22.01
N LYS A 59 -19.28 -14.78 22.19
CA LYS A 59 -19.37 -13.61 21.30
C LYS A 59 -18.11 -12.75 21.34
N VAL A 60 -17.51 -12.55 22.50
CA VAL A 60 -16.22 -11.86 22.65
C VAL A 60 -15.10 -12.60 21.91
N THR A 61 -15.07 -13.92 22.00
CA THR A 61 -14.09 -14.78 21.32
C THR A 61 -14.24 -14.67 19.80
N GLN A 62 -15.48 -14.78 19.29
CA GLN A 62 -15.80 -14.62 17.87
C GLN A 62 -15.45 -13.23 17.33
N GLN A 63 -15.72 -12.18 18.12
CA GLN A 63 -15.38 -10.80 17.74
C GLN A 63 -13.87 -10.53 17.74
N SER A 64 -13.11 -11.28 18.56
CA SER A 64 -11.69 -11.04 18.81
C SER A 64 -10.79 -12.12 18.18
N GLU A 65 -11.25 -12.75 17.10
CA GLU A 65 -10.57 -13.86 16.41
C GLU A 65 -9.08 -13.58 16.14
N LYS A 66 -8.76 -12.39 15.60
CA LYS A 66 -7.40 -11.93 15.29
C LYS A 66 -6.44 -11.83 16.50
N HIS A 67 -6.95 -12.04 17.72
CA HIS A 67 -6.17 -12.01 18.95
C HIS A 67 -5.97 -13.40 19.56
N LEU A 68 -6.62 -14.44 19.05
CA LEU A 68 -6.60 -15.78 19.64
C LEU A 68 -5.21 -16.43 19.61
N GLU A 69 -4.45 -16.22 18.55
CA GLU A 69 -3.08 -16.76 18.40
C GLU A 69 -2.09 -16.13 19.38
N LYS A 70 -2.47 -15.03 20.04
CA LYS A 70 -1.65 -14.34 21.03
C LYS A 70 -1.82 -14.93 22.44
N ILE A 71 -2.60 -16.00 22.58
CA ILE A 71 -2.76 -16.74 23.84
C ILE A 71 -1.53 -17.62 24.04
N LEU A 72 -0.82 -17.43 25.15
CA LEU A 72 0.39 -18.18 25.47
C LEU A 72 0.07 -19.53 26.14
N ASN A 73 -0.88 -19.53 27.08
CA ASN A 73 -1.27 -20.71 27.86
C ASN A 73 -2.49 -21.40 27.25
N VAL A 74 -2.36 -21.84 25.99
CA VAL A 74 -3.45 -22.45 25.22
C VAL A 74 -4.02 -23.70 25.92
N ASP A 75 -3.16 -24.56 26.46
CA ASP A 75 -3.60 -25.81 27.11
C ASP A 75 -4.53 -25.59 28.30
N GLU A 76 -4.16 -24.67 29.19
CA GLU A 76 -4.93 -24.35 30.38
C GLU A 76 -6.24 -23.64 30.01
N PHE A 77 -6.19 -22.72 29.04
CA PHE A 77 -7.38 -22.08 28.49
C PHE A 77 -8.37 -23.11 27.95
N VAL A 78 -7.90 -24.03 27.09
CA VAL A 78 -8.74 -25.06 26.46
C VAL A 78 -9.28 -26.04 27.49
N LYS A 79 -8.47 -26.45 28.48
CA LYS A 79 -8.91 -27.35 29.56
C LYS A 79 -10.11 -26.76 30.32
N ARG A 80 -10.07 -25.47 30.64
CA ARG A 80 -11.17 -24.77 31.33
C ARG A 80 -12.44 -24.70 30.48
N ILE A 81 -12.30 -24.36 29.19
CA ILE A 81 -13.43 -24.34 28.24
C ILE A 81 -14.03 -25.74 28.09
N PHE A 82 -13.19 -26.74 27.84
CA PHE A 82 -13.60 -28.11 27.54
C PHE A 82 -14.29 -28.78 28.73
N SER A 83 -13.95 -28.42 29.98
CA SER A 83 -14.58 -29.01 31.17
C SER A 83 -16.10 -28.88 31.22
N VAL A 84 -16.69 -27.89 30.51
CA VAL A 84 -18.14 -27.66 30.45
C VAL A 84 -18.85 -28.63 29.50
N ILE A 85 -18.14 -29.28 28.57
CA ILE A 85 -18.74 -30.15 27.54
C ILE A 85 -19.34 -31.44 28.11
N HIS A 86 -18.93 -31.84 29.32
CA HIS A 86 -19.45 -33.02 30.02
C HIS A 86 -20.71 -32.73 30.86
N SER A 87 -21.27 -31.53 30.74
CA SER A 87 -22.55 -31.17 31.38
C SER A 87 -23.72 -31.91 30.75
N ASN A 88 -24.75 -32.21 31.56
CA ASN A 88 -26.03 -32.74 31.07
C ASN A 88 -26.89 -31.68 30.37
N ASP A 89 -26.54 -30.40 30.47
CA ASP A 89 -27.27 -29.30 29.82
C ASP A 89 -26.89 -29.17 28.33
N PRO A 90 -27.80 -29.43 27.38
CA PRO A 90 -27.51 -29.36 25.95
C PRO A 90 -27.17 -27.95 25.47
N VAL A 91 -27.68 -26.89 26.13
CA VAL A 91 -27.34 -25.51 25.77
C VAL A 91 -25.90 -25.19 26.16
N ALA A 92 -25.47 -25.63 27.34
CA ALA A 92 -24.07 -25.49 27.77
C ALA A 92 -23.12 -26.24 26.82
N ARG A 93 -23.47 -27.48 26.43
CA ARG A 93 -22.70 -28.26 25.44
C ARG A 93 -22.65 -27.57 24.08
N ALA A 94 -23.79 -27.07 23.58
CA ALA A 94 -23.88 -26.33 22.33
C ALA A 94 -23.01 -25.06 22.32
N ILE A 95 -23.05 -24.25 23.39
CA ILE A 95 -22.19 -23.06 23.52
C ILE A 95 -20.72 -23.47 23.55
N THR A 96 -20.38 -24.57 24.23
CA THR A 96 -19.01 -25.11 24.29
C THR A 96 -18.52 -25.58 22.94
N LEU A 97 -19.34 -26.31 22.16
CA LEU A 97 -19.00 -26.70 20.79
C LEU A 97 -18.77 -25.49 19.88
N ARG A 98 -19.62 -24.46 19.98
CA ARG A 98 -19.41 -23.19 19.24
C ARG A 98 -18.13 -22.49 19.67
N MET A 99 -17.80 -22.53 20.97
CA MET A 99 -16.54 -22.00 21.48
C MET A 99 -15.36 -22.77 20.87
N LEU A 100 -15.35 -24.10 20.94
CA LEU A 100 -14.29 -24.93 20.36
C LEU A 100 -14.15 -24.66 18.86
N GLY A 101 -15.25 -24.58 18.11
CA GLY A 101 -15.24 -24.22 16.69
C GLY A 101 -14.59 -22.86 16.43
N SER A 102 -14.87 -21.85 17.26
CA SER A 102 -14.22 -20.53 17.19
C SER A 102 -12.74 -20.53 17.58
N LEU A 103 -12.24 -21.61 18.20
CA LEU A 103 -10.84 -21.80 18.56
C LEU A 103 -10.10 -22.72 17.58
N ALA A 104 -10.75 -23.21 16.52
CA ALA A 104 -10.17 -24.21 15.61
C ALA A 104 -8.84 -23.77 14.97
N SER A 105 -8.61 -22.46 14.81
CA SER A 105 -7.35 -21.90 14.29
C SER A 105 -6.15 -22.09 15.21
N ILE A 106 -6.35 -22.19 16.53
CA ILE A 106 -5.26 -22.33 17.52
C ILE A 106 -5.14 -23.74 18.11
N ILE A 107 -6.15 -24.59 17.92
CA ILE A 107 -6.17 -25.98 18.42
C ILE A 107 -6.58 -27.00 17.37
N PRO A 108 -6.06 -26.96 16.12
CA PRO A 108 -6.55 -27.81 15.04
C PRO A 108 -6.40 -29.30 15.35
N GLU A 109 -5.40 -29.71 16.15
CA GLU A 109 -5.06 -31.12 16.38
C GLU A 109 -5.53 -31.72 17.72
N ARG A 110 -6.42 -31.03 18.45
CA ARG A 110 -6.92 -31.53 19.74
C ARG A 110 -7.92 -32.68 19.56
N LYS A 111 -7.43 -33.91 19.68
CA LYS A 111 -8.23 -35.14 19.50
C LYS A 111 -9.44 -35.24 20.44
N ASN A 112 -9.37 -34.69 21.66
CA ASN A 112 -10.53 -34.63 22.56
C ASN A 112 -11.66 -33.77 21.98
N ALA A 113 -11.33 -32.61 21.38
CA ALA A 113 -12.31 -31.77 20.70
C ALA A 113 -12.88 -32.48 19.48
N HIS A 114 -12.02 -33.15 18.69
CA HIS A 114 -12.46 -33.95 17.53
C HIS A 114 -13.47 -35.03 17.94
N HIS A 115 -13.18 -35.77 18.99
CA HIS A 115 -14.04 -36.83 19.50
C HIS A 115 -15.38 -36.28 19.99
N SER A 116 -15.37 -35.22 20.81
CA SER A 116 -16.62 -34.61 21.30
C SER A 116 -17.49 -34.04 20.17
N ILE A 117 -16.89 -33.42 19.14
CA ILE A 117 -17.65 -32.93 17.98
C ILE A 117 -18.31 -34.11 17.25
N ARG A 118 -17.56 -35.20 17.02
CA ARG A 118 -18.10 -36.40 16.37
C ARG A 118 -19.23 -37.04 17.17
N GLN A 119 -19.10 -37.12 18.49
CA GLN A 119 -20.11 -37.66 19.38
C GLN A 119 -21.37 -36.78 19.42
N SER A 120 -21.22 -35.46 19.56
CA SER A 120 -22.35 -34.52 19.65
C SER A 120 -23.13 -34.37 18.35
N LEU A 121 -22.59 -34.78 17.20
CA LEU A 121 -23.35 -34.86 15.95
C LEU A 121 -24.46 -35.92 15.98
N ASP A 122 -24.35 -36.93 16.85
CA ASP A 122 -25.36 -37.98 17.07
C ASP A 122 -26.33 -37.64 18.22
N SER A 123 -26.27 -36.43 18.76
CA SER A 123 -27.15 -35.99 19.84
C SER A 123 -28.63 -35.93 19.41
N HIS A 124 -29.53 -36.16 20.36
CA HIS A 124 -30.97 -35.97 20.17
C HIS A 124 -31.40 -34.49 20.32
N ASP A 125 -30.51 -33.63 20.81
CA ASP A 125 -30.78 -32.21 21.01
C ASP A 125 -30.43 -31.38 19.77
N ASN A 126 -31.44 -30.81 19.11
CA ASN A 126 -31.26 -30.03 17.87
C ASN A 126 -30.25 -28.87 18.02
N VAL A 127 -30.26 -28.15 19.15
CA VAL A 127 -29.35 -27.02 19.39
C VAL A 127 -27.89 -27.46 19.49
N GLU A 128 -27.65 -28.65 20.03
CA GLU A 128 -26.32 -29.23 20.17
C GLU A 128 -25.82 -29.74 18.82
N VAL A 129 -26.66 -30.45 18.06
CA VAL A 129 -26.31 -30.92 16.71
C VAL A 129 -25.93 -29.73 15.82
N GLU A 130 -26.67 -28.62 15.84
CA GLU A 130 -26.32 -27.42 15.07
C GLU A 130 -24.99 -26.79 15.49
N ALA A 131 -24.68 -26.81 16.79
CA ALA A 131 -23.41 -26.36 17.30
C ALA A 131 -22.26 -27.30 16.91
N ALA A 132 -22.50 -28.61 16.89
CA ALA A 132 -21.55 -29.62 16.44
C ALA A 132 -21.27 -29.48 14.94
N VAL A 133 -22.28 -29.21 14.12
CA VAL A 133 -22.13 -28.88 12.68
C VAL A 133 -21.26 -27.65 12.48
N PHE A 134 -21.50 -26.58 13.24
CA PHE A 134 -20.65 -25.38 13.22
C PHE A 134 -19.20 -25.70 13.61
N ALA A 135 -18.99 -26.46 14.68
CA ALA A 135 -17.66 -26.85 15.12
C ALA A 135 -16.96 -27.74 14.07
N ALA A 136 -17.67 -28.71 13.51
CA ALA A 136 -17.17 -29.61 12.48
C ALA A 136 -16.72 -28.85 11.23
N ALA A 137 -17.49 -27.84 10.78
CA ALA A 137 -17.07 -26.99 9.66
C ALA A 137 -15.74 -26.27 9.94
N ASN A 138 -15.64 -25.62 11.10
CA ASN A 138 -14.43 -24.86 11.47
C ASN A 138 -13.19 -25.75 11.65
N PHE A 139 -13.34 -26.92 12.29
CA PHE A 139 -12.22 -27.87 12.42
C PHE A 139 -11.85 -28.50 11.08
N SER A 140 -12.82 -28.80 10.21
CA SER A 140 -12.53 -29.32 8.87
C SER A 140 -11.77 -28.30 8.01
N ALA A 141 -11.99 -27.00 8.23
CA ALA A 141 -11.27 -25.94 7.52
C ALA A 141 -9.77 -25.93 7.84
N GLN A 142 -9.38 -26.33 9.05
CA GLN A 142 -8.01 -26.19 9.56
C GLN A 142 -7.26 -27.54 9.65
N SER A 143 -7.92 -28.60 10.10
CA SER A 143 -7.30 -29.90 10.35
C SER A 143 -7.67 -30.92 9.27
N LYS A 144 -6.65 -31.36 8.54
CA LYS A 144 -6.76 -32.44 7.55
C LYS A 144 -7.24 -33.75 8.19
N ASP A 145 -6.63 -34.14 9.32
CA ASP A 145 -6.97 -35.36 10.04
C ASP A 145 -8.45 -35.38 10.43
N PHE A 146 -8.96 -34.26 10.95
CA PHE A 146 -10.37 -34.13 11.30
C PHE A 146 -11.27 -34.21 10.06
N ALA A 147 -10.92 -33.52 8.97
CA ALA A 147 -11.68 -33.52 7.73
C ALA A 147 -11.83 -34.95 7.16
N VAL A 148 -10.75 -35.72 7.10
CA VAL A 148 -10.78 -37.13 6.68
C VAL A 148 -11.65 -37.96 7.63
N GLY A 149 -11.47 -37.79 8.95
CA GLY A 149 -12.21 -38.55 9.95
C GLY A 149 -13.71 -38.27 10.00
N ILE A 150 -14.13 -37.04 9.66
CA ILE A 150 -15.52 -36.60 9.70
C ILE A 150 -16.24 -36.78 8.36
N CYS A 151 -15.53 -36.79 7.23
CA CYS A 151 -16.15 -36.82 5.90
C CYS A 151 -17.15 -37.97 5.74
N ASN A 152 -16.78 -39.20 6.11
CA ASN A 152 -17.67 -40.36 6.03
C ASN A 152 -18.93 -40.19 6.89
N LYS A 153 -18.77 -39.65 8.11
CA LYS A 153 -19.89 -39.39 9.02
C LYS A 153 -20.87 -38.37 8.42
N ILE A 154 -20.35 -37.29 7.83
CA ILE A 154 -21.16 -36.28 7.16
C ILE A 154 -21.88 -36.90 5.94
N SER A 155 -21.20 -37.72 5.14
CA SER A 155 -21.80 -38.45 4.03
C SER A 155 -22.98 -39.31 4.47
N GLU A 156 -22.80 -40.12 5.51
CA GLU A 156 -23.83 -40.98 6.11
C GLU A 156 -25.03 -40.17 6.59
N MET A 157 -24.79 -39.08 7.34
CA MET A 157 -25.87 -38.22 7.85
C MET A 157 -26.65 -37.53 6.72
N ILE A 158 -26.00 -37.10 5.64
CA ILE A 158 -26.69 -36.46 4.51
C ILE A 158 -27.51 -37.49 3.71
N GLN A 159 -26.94 -38.68 3.46
CA GLN A 159 -27.63 -39.74 2.70
C GLN A 159 -28.74 -40.41 3.52
N GLY A 160 -28.62 -40.42 4.85
CA GLY A 160 -29.61 -40.96 5.78
C GLY A 160 -31.00 -40.33 5.60
N LEU A 161 -32.03 -41.18 5.59
CA LEU A 161 -33.43 -40.78 5.45
C LEU A 161 -33.98 -40.12 6.73
N ALA A 162 -33.38 -40.43 7.89
CA ALA A 162 -33.78 -39.89 9.20
C ALA A 162 -33.41 -38.42 9.39
N THR A 163 -32.47 -37.89 8.62
CA THR A 163 -31.99 -36.52 8.75
C THR A 163 -32.96 -35.55 8.05
N PRO A 164 -33.53 -34.55 8.75
CA PRO A 164 -34.43 -33.59 8.13
C PRO A 164 -33.69 -32.72 7.10
N VAL A 165 -34.44 -32.23 6.09
CA VAL A 165 -33.88 -31.45 4.98
C VAL A 165 -33.10 -30.22 5.46
N ASP A 166 -33.59 -29.51 6.49
CA ASP A 166 -32.91 -28.33 7.02
C ASP A 166 -31.54 -28.67 7.62
N LEU A 167 -31.39 -29.84 8.24
CA LEU A 167 -30.10 -30.29 8.76
C LEU A 167 -29.17 -30.72 7.62
N LYS A 168 -29.69 -31.38 6.57
CA LYS A 168 -28.89 -31.68 5.36
C LYS A 168 -28.33 -30.41 4.72
N LEU A 169 -29.13 -29.35 4.61
CA LEU A 169 -28.69 -28.05 4.10
C LEU A 169 -27.56 -27.41 4.94
N LYS A 170 -27.48 -27.70 6.25
CA LYS A 170 -26.40 -27.23 7.13
C LYS A 170 -25.16 -28.13 7.09
N LEU A 171 -25.33 -29.42 6.82
CA LEU A 171 -24.24 -30.40 6.71
C LEU A 171 -23.46 -30.28 5.39
N ILE A 172 -24.17 -30.08 4.27
CA ILE A 172 -23.55 -30.02 2.93
C ILE A 172 -22.37 -29.03 2.87
N PRO A 173 -22.47 -27.78 3.36
CA PRO A 173 -21.37 -26.81 3.32
C PRO A 173 -20.07 -27.27 4.00
N ILE A 174 -20.09 -28.23 4.92
CA ILE A 174 -18.86 -28.78 5.53
C ILE A 174 -17.94 -29.36 4.45
N LEU A 175 -18.51 -29.91 3.38
CA LEU A 175 -17.78 -30.51 2.27
C LEU A 175 -16.90 -29.52 1.49
N GLN A 176 -17.10 -28.20 1.64
CA GLN A 176 -16.24 -27.19 1.01
C GLN A 176 -14.78 -27.25 1.54
N HIS A 177 -14.61 -27.79 2.74
CA HIS A 177 -13.31 -27.90 3.43
C HIS A 177 -12.56 -29.19 3.10
N MET A 178 -13.07 -29.99 2.17
CA MET A 178 -12.49 -31.27 1.74
C MET A 178 -11.39 -31.10 0.68
N HIS A 179 -10.67 -29.97 0.68
CA HIS A 179 -9.65 -29.62 -0.32
C HIS A 179 -8.21 -29.98 0.10
N HIS A 180 -8.02 -30.66 1.23
CA HIS A 180 -6.71 -30.98 1.80
C HIS A 180 -5.89 -32.00 1.00
N ASP A 181 -6.54 -32.87 0.24
CA ASP A 181 -5.89 -33.74 -0.75
C ASP A 181 -6.85 -34.15 -1.87
N ALA A 182 -6.28 -34.74 -2.92
CA ALA A 182 -7.02 -35.11 -4.13
C ALA A 182 -8.08 -36.20 -3.86
N ILE A 183 -7.81 -37.14 -2.94
CA ILE A 183 -8.72 -38.25 -2.64
C ILE A 183 -9.97 -37.70 -1.96
N LEU A 184 -9.78 -36.89 -0.92
CA LEU A 184 -10.86 -36.25 -0.16
C LEU A 184 -11.68 -35.28 -1.03
N ALA A 185 -11.01 -34.53 -1.90
CA ALA A 185 -11.71 -33.66 -2.86
C ALA A 185 -12.54 -34.49 -3.85
N SER A 186 -12.01 -35.62 -4.33
CA SER A 186 -12.70 -36.51 -5.26
C SER A 186 -13.92 -37.19 -4.62
N SER A 187 -13.84 -37.64 -3.36
CA SER A 187 -14.95 -38.26 -2.65
C SER A 187 -16.05 -37.26 -2.34
N ALA A 188 -15.70 -36.05 -1.89
CA ALA A 188 -16.66 -34.96 -1.68
C ALA A 188 -17.34 -34.56 -2.99
N ARG A 189 -16.58 -34.50 -4.09
CA ARG A 189 -17.11 -34.25 -5.44
C ARG A 189 -18.13 -35.32 -5.87
N GLN A 190 -17.81 -36.60 -5.72
CA GLN A 190 -18.73 -37.69 -6.05
C GLN A 190 -20.02 -37.62 -5.23
N LEU A 191 -19.91 -37.36 -3.92
CA LEU A 191 -21.06 -37.17 -3.05
C LEU A 191 -21.91 -35.98 -3.51
N LEU A 192 -21.31 -34.80 -3.74
CA LEU A 192 -22.05 -33.61 -4.18
C LEU A 192 -22.77 -33.86 -5.52
N GLN A 193 -22.14 -34.57 -6.45
CA GLN A 193 -22.76 -34.96 -7.72
C GLN A 193 -23.96 -35.91 -7.51
N GLN A 194 -23.83 -36.89 -6.61
CA GLN A 194 -24.93 -37.75 -6.21
C GLN A 194 -26.07 -36.93 -5.56
N LEU A 195 -25.76 -35.99 -4.67
CA LEU A 195 -26.78 -35.19 -3.98
C LEU A 195 -27.57 -34.30 -4.93
N VAL A 196 -26.91 -33.69 -5.92
CA VAL A 196 -27.59 -32.85 -6.91
C VAL A 196 -28.53 -33.69 -7.78
N THR A 197 -28.18 -34.94 -8.09
CA THR A 197 -29.03 -35.84 -8.88
C THR A 197 -30.15 -36.48 -8.05
N SER A 198 -29.91 -36.82 -6.79
CA SER A 198 -30.88 -37.51 -5.93
C SER A 198 -31.83 -36.58 -5.17
N TYR A 199 -31.46 -35.31 -4.96
CA TYR A 199 -32.27 -34.33 -4.23
C TYR A 199 -32.60 -33.10 -5.10
N PRO A 200 -33.59 -33.19 -6.01
CA PRO A 200 -33.86 -32.15 -7.01
C PRO A 200 -34.54 -30.88 -6.44
N SER A 201 -34.58 -30.68 -5.12
CA SER A 201 -35.14 -29.47 -4.50
C SER A 201 -34.29 -28.24 -4.78
N THR A 202 -34.93 -27.09 -5.03
CA THR A 202 -34.25 -25.82 -5.33
C THR A 202 -33.19 -25.45 -4.29
N LYS A 203 -33.50 -25.55 -2.98
CA LYS A 203 -32.55 -25.22 -1.91
C LYS A 203 -31.38 -26.22 -1.86
N MET A 204 -31.66 -27.51 -2.03
CA MET A 204 -30.65 -28.58 -2.00
C MET A 204 -29.66 -28.44 -3.15
N VAL A 205 -30.16 -28.23 -4.37
CA VAL A 205 -29.34 -28.00 -5.56
C VAL A 205 -28.49 -26.74 -5.38
N ILE A 206 -29.06 -25.65 -4.87
CA ILE A 206 -28.32 -24.39 -4.64
C ILE A 206 -27.16 -24.59 -3.66
N VAL A 207 -27.43 -25.15 -2.48
CA VAL A 207 -26.40 -25.33 -1.45
C VAL A 207 -25.33 -26.32 -1.92
N SER A 208 -25.73 -27.39 -2.62
CA SER A 208 -24.79 -28.38 -3.15
C SER A 208 -23.90 -27.81 -4.24
N LEU A 209 -24.46 -27.11 -5.24
CA LEU A 209 -23.68 -26.47 -6.30
C LEU A 209 -22.72 -25.42 -5.76
N HIS A 210 -23.17 -24.59 -4.82
CA HIS A 210 -22.30 -23.57 -4.23
C HIS A 210 -21.13 -24.19 -3.45
N THR A 211 -21.41 -25.21 -2.63
CA THR A 211 -20.38 -25.97 -1.91
C THR A 211 -19.39 -26.62 -2.87
N PHE A 212 -19.89 -27.17 -3.98
CA PHE A 212 -19.08 -27.78 -5.02
C PHE A 212 -18.16 -26.76 -5.71
N THR A 213 -18.68 -25.57 -6.00
CA THR A 213 -17.89 -24.44 -6.52
C THR A 213 -16.81 -24.00 -5.55
N LEU A 214 -17.12 -23.87 -4.25
CA LEU A 214 -16.13 -23.47 -3.24
C LEU A 214 -15.01 -24.51 -3.04
N LEU A 215 -15.35 -25.80 -3.13
CA LEU A 215 -14.37 -26.89 -3.12
C LEU A 215 -13.46 -26.83 -4.36
N ALA A 216 -14.04 -26.66 -5.56
CA ALA A 216 -13.28 -26.55 -6.81
C ALA A 216 -12.37 -25.32 -6.82
N ALA A 217 -12.87 -24.17 -6.35
CA ALA A 217 -12.13 -22.92 -6.28
C ALA A 217 -10.99 -22.93 -5.25
N SER A 218 -11.04 -23.84 -4.26
CA SER A 218 -10.00 -24.01 -3.25
C SER A 218 -8.97 -25.08 -3.64
N SER A 219 -9.40 -26.20 -4.24
CA SER A 219 -8.52 -27.29 -4.65
C SER A 219 -7.82 -27.07 -6.00
N LEU A 220 -8.41 -26.24 -6.89
CA LEU A 220 -7.90 -25.91 -8.22
C LEU A 220 -7.73 -27.08 -9.22
N VAL A 221 -8.10 -28.31 -8.85
CA VAL A 221 -7.91 -29.51 -9.70
C VAL A 221 -8.99 -29.65 -10.78
N ASP A 222 -10.27 -29.56 -10.40
CA ASP A 222 -11.41 -29.86 -11.28
C ASP A 222 -12.23 -28.60 -11.67
N THR A 223 -11.59 -27.42 -11.66
CA THR A 223 -12.25 -26.16 -12.04
C THR A 223 -12.89 -26.20 -13.43
N PRO A 224 -12.25 -26.74 -14.49
CA PRO A 224 -12.89 -26.84 -15.81
C PRO A 224 -14.17 -27.69 -15.81
N LYS A 225 -14.17 -28.82 -15.09
CA LYS A 225 -15.37 -29.66 -14.95
C LYS A 225 -16.47 -28.94 -14.18
N GLN A 226 -16.11 -28.11 -13.20
CA GLN A 226 -17.08 -27.29 -12.47
C GLN A 226 -17.70 -26.22 -13.37
N ILE A 227 -16.91 -25.54 -14.20
CA ILE A 227 -17.42 -24.56 -15.18
C ILE A 227 -18.40 -25.25 -16.14
N GLN A 228 -18.04 -26.41 -16.68
CA GLN A 228 -18.91 -27.19 -17.56
C GLN A 228 -20.24 -27.56 -16.88
N LEU A 229 -20.20 -28.03 -15.63
CA LEU A 229 -21.40 -28.37 -14.86
C LEU A 229 -22.29 -27.14 -14.66
N LEU A 230 -21.73 -26.01 -14.26
CA LEU A 230 -22.47 -24.76 -14.07
C LEU A 230 -23.10 -24.28 -15.38
N LEU A 231 -22.39 -24.38 -16.51
CA LEU A 231 -22.93 -24.05 -17.83
C LEU A 231 -24.05 -25.01 -18.25
N GLN A 232 -23.95 -26.31 -17.92
CA GLN A 232 -25.03 -27.27 -18.16
C GLN A 232 -26.29 -26.93 -17.34
N TYR A 233 -26.17 -26.60 -16.06
CA TYR A 233 -27.30 -26.12 -15.26
C TYR A 233 -27.84 -24.79 -15.79
N LEU A 234 -26.97 -23.90 -16.26
CA LEU A 234 -27.38 -22.63 -16.83
C LEU A 234 -28.16 -22.79 -18.13
N LYS A 235 -27.83 -23.78 -18.98
CA LYS A 235 -28.55 -24.10 -20.21
C LYS A 235 -29.85 -24.88 -19.92
N ASN A 236 -29.75 -25.99 -19.19
CA ASN A 236 -30.80 -27.00 -19.12
C ASN A 236 -31.80 -26.80 -17.97
N ASP A 237 -31.39 -26.21 -16.85
CA ASP A 237 -32.27 -26.11 -15.68
C ASP A 237 -33.26 -24.95 -15.82
N PRO A 238 -34.59 -25.17 -15.72
CA PRO A 238 -35.56 -24.10 -15.94
C PRO A 238 -35.67 -23.12 -14.76
N ARG A 239 -35.13 -23.46 -13.58
CA ARG A 239 -35.38 -22.70 -12.34
C ARG A 239 -34.51 -21.46 -12.30
N LYS A 240 -35.15 -20.29 -12.27
CA LYS A 240 -34.47 -18.99 -12.20
C LYS A 240 -33.50 -18.84 -11.02
N ALA A 241 -33.79 -19.46 -9.87
CA ALA A 241 -32.91 -19.41 -8.71
C ALA A 241 -31.59 -20.18 -8.93
N VAL A 242 -31.65 -21.36 -9.55
CA VAL A 242 -30.47 -22.17 -9.89
C VAL A 242 -29.63 -21.47 -10.95
N LYS A 243 -30.26 -20.92 -12.00
CA LYS A 243 -29.56 -20.12 -13.02
C LYS A 243 -28.83 -18.90 -12.41
N ARG A 244 -29.47 -18.17 -11.47
CA ARG A 244 -28.82 -17.05 -10.77
C ARG A 244 -27.63 -17.48 -9.92
N LEU A 245 -27.73 -18.60 -9.22
CA LEU A 245 -26.59 -19.15 -8.48
C LEU A 245 -25.46 -19.50 -9.45
N ALA A 246 -25.75 -20.22 -10.53
CA ALA A 246 -24.73 -20.63 -11.50
C ALA A 246 -23.98 -19.41 -12.06
N ILE A 247 -24.68 -18.32 -12.35
CA ILE A 247 -24.06 -17.04 -12.74
C ILE A 247 -23.15 -16.49 -11.64
N GLN A 248 -23.60 -16.49 -10.37
CA GLN A 248 -22.79 -15.99 -9.25
C GLN A 248 -21.52 -16.82 -9.04
N ASP A 249 -21.64 -18.14 -9.12
CA ASP A 249 -20.51 -19.08 -9.01
C ASP A 249 -19.55 -18.94 -10.19
N LEU A 250 -20.06 -18.80 -11.42
CA LEU A 250 -19.22 -18.50 -12.60
C LEU A 250 -18.50 -17.16 -12.44
N LYS A 251 -19.16 -16.14 -11.85
CA LYS A 251 -18.51 -14.85 -11.55
C LYS A 251 -17.41 -15.01 -10.51
N LEU A 252 -17.63 -15.82 -9.47
CA LEU A 252 -16.61 -16.13 -8.46
C LEU A 252 -15.40 -16.82 -9.10
N LEU A 253 -15.62 -17.82 -9.96
CA LEU A 253 -14.55 -18.52 -10.69
C LEU A 253 -13.84 -17.60 -11.68
N ALA A 254 -14.55 -16.74 -12.41
CA ALA A 254 -13.95 -15.73 -13.29
C ALA A 254 -13.06 -14.74 -12.52
N SER A 255 -13.42 -14.43 -11.26
CA SER A 255 -12.64 -13.50 -10.43
C SER A 255 -11.42 -14.16 -9.79
N LYS A 256 -11.54 -15.43 -9.37
CA LYS A 256 -10.49 -16.15 -8.62
C LYS A 256 -9.54 -16.95 -9.51
N THR A 257 -10.05 -17.58 -10.58
CA THR A 257 -9.30 -18.46 -11.48
C THR A 257 -9.64 -18.18 -12.95
N PRO A 258 -9.44 -16.95 -13.47
CA PRO A 258 -9.77 -16.62 -14.86
C PRO A 258 -8.98 -17.42 -15.90
N HIS A 259 -7.77 -17.87 -15.55
CA HIS A 259 -6.86 -18.57 -16.45
C HIS A 259 -7.29 -20.00 -16.80
N THR A 260 -8.25 -20.59 -16.08
CA THR A 260 -8.73 -21.97 -16.33
C THR A 260 -9.88 -22.05 -17.34
N TRP A 261 -10.31 -20.92 -17.91
CA TRP A 261 -11.44 -20.86 -18.83
C TRP A 261 -11.01 -21.16 -20.26
N SER A 262 -11.74 -22.05 -20.93
CA SER A 262 -11.50 -22.39 -22.33
C SER A 262 -12.38 -21.59 -23.29
N ARG A 263 -12.06 -21.65 -24.59
CA ARG A 263 -12.85 -21.05 -25.67
C ARG A 263 -14.29 -21.58 -25.69
N GLU A 264 -14.44 -22.90 -25.53
CA GLU A 264 -15.73 -23.60 -25.54
C GLU A 264 -16.62 -23.15 -24.38
N ASN A 265 -16.03 -22.89 -23.21
CA ASN A 265 -16.78 -22.40 -22.06
C ASN A 265 -17.37 -21.00 -22.31
N ILE A 266 -16.58 -20.12 -22.92
CA ILE A 266 -17.02 -18.75 -23.25
C ILE A 266 -18.10 -18.79 -24.34
N GLN A 267 -17.91 -19.59 -25.39
CA GLN A 267 -18.92 -19.79 -26.44
C GLN A 267 -20.25 -20.30 -25.86
N ALA A 268 -20.20 -21.35 -25.03
CA ALA A 268 -21.40 -21.90 -24.40
C ALA A 268 -22.13 -20.88 -23.50
N LEU A 269 -21.39 -19.99 -22.83
CA LEU A 269 -21.98 -18.90 -22.05
C LEU A 269 -22.63 -17.83 -22.95
N CYS A 270 -21.98 -17.48 -24.06
CA CYS A 270 -22.52 -16.53 -25.05
C CYS A 270 -23.81 -17.05 -25.68
N GLU A 271 -23.83 -18.30 -26.14
CA GLU A 271 -25.04 -18.95 -26.67
C GLU A 271 -26.20 -18.92 -25.67
N CYS A 272 -25.91 -19.23 -24.40
CA CYS A 272 -26.91 -19.20 -23.34
C CYS A 272 -27.47 -17.78 -23.12
N ALA A 273 -26.60 -16.77 -23.17
CA ALA A 273 -27.01 -15.37 -23.04
C ALA A 273 -27.86 -14.89 -24.23
N LEU A 274 -27.54 -15.30 -25.45
CA LEU A 274 -28.31 -14.99 -26.67
C LEU A 274 -29.71 -15.61 -26.64
N GLN A 275 -29.84 -16.83 -26.10
CA GLN A 275 -31.11 -17.55 -26.02
C GLN A 275 -31.98 -17.15 -24.82
N THR A 276 -31.44 -16.38 -23.88
CA THR A 276 -32.15 -16.06 -22.63
C THR A 276 -33.12 -14.88 -22.82
N PRO A 277 -34.43 -15.05 -22.55
CA PRO A 277 -35.41 -13.97 -22.68
C PRO A 277 -35.47 -13.04 -21.46
N TYR A 278 -34.69 -13.31 -20.39
CA TYR A 278 -34.76 -12.58 -19.13
C TYR A 278 -33.56 -11.62 -18.94
N ASP A 279 -33.83 -10.32 -18.89
CA ASP A 279 -32.83 -9.27 -18.65
C ASP A 279 -31.93 -9.53 -17.45
N SER A 280 -32.51 -9.92 -16.31
CA SER A 280 -31.74 -10.15 -15.07
C SER A 280 -30.71 -11.28 -15.22
N LEU A 281 -31.02 -12.31 -16.02
CA LEU A 281 -30.10 -13.42 -16.27
C LEU A 281 -29.06 -13.02 -17.33
N LYS A 282 -29.49 -12.36 -18.42
CA LYS A 282 -28.59 -11.83 -19.46
C LYS A 282 -27.57 -10.86 -18.85
N LEU A 283 -28.01 -9.92 -18.00
CA LEU A 283 -27.16 -9.01 -17.23
C LEU A 283 -26.13 -9.77 -16.37
N GLY A 284 -26.59 -10.81 -15.68
CA GLY A 284 -25.74 -11.65 -14.85
C GLY A 284 -24.62 -12.33 -15.65
N MET A 285 -24.96 -12.96 -16.77
CA MET A 285 -24.00 -13.62 -17.69
C MET A 285 -23.02 -12.61 -18.30
N LEU A 286 -23.50 -11.44 -18.75
CA LEU A 286 -22.63 -10.37 -19.25
C LEU A 286 -21.70 -9.84 -18.16
N SER A 287 -22.11 -9.84 -16.89
CA SER A 287 -21.23 -9.46 -15.79
C SER A 287 -20.06 -10.44 -15.63
N VAL A 288 -20.30 -11.75 -15.84
CA VAL A 288 -19.26 -12.79 -15.89
C VAL A 288 -18.33 -12.54 -17.08
N LEU A 289 -18.89 -12.39 -18.28
CA LEU A 289 -18.12 -12.13 -19.51
C LEU A 289 -17.29 -10.86 -19.42
N SER A 290 -17.81 -9.80 -18.80
CA SER A 290 -17.07 -8.55 -18.57
C SER A 290 -15.92 -8.69 -17.57
N THR A 291 -16.05 -9.64 -16.63
CA THR A 291 -14.98 -9.97 -15.68
C THR A 291 -13.88 -10.75 -16.40
N LEU A 292 -14.26 -11.78 -17.16
CA LEU A 292 -13.33 -12.58 -17.97
C LEU A 292 -12.60 -11.74 -19.01
N SER A 293 -13.31 -10.84 -19.70
CA SER A 293 -12.72 -10.01 -20.75
C SER A 293 -11.66 -9.03 -20.23
N GLY A 294 -11.68 -8.71 -18.94
CA GLY A 294 -10.66 -7.90 -18.28
C GLY A 294 -9.37 -8.65 -17.94
N THR A 295 -9.26 -9.94 -18.28
CA THR A 295 -8.14 -10.82 -17.89
C THR A 295 -7.49 -11.47 -19.12
N ILE A 296 -6.50 -12.34 -18.90
CA ILE A 296 -5.85 -13.11 -19.96
C ILE A 296 -6.81 -14.03 -20.73
N ALA A 297 -7.99 -14.35 -20.18
CA ALA A 297 -8.98 -15.20 -20.82
C ALA A 297 -9.39 -14.68 -22.21
N ILE A 298 -9.47 -13.36 -22.40
CA ILE A 298 -9.84 -12.78 -23.70
C ILE A 298 -8.75 -13.00 -24.76
N LYS A 299 -7.48 -12.87 -24.36
CA LYS A 299 -6.35 -13.10 -25.27
C LYS A 299 -6.30 -14.57 -25.69
N HIS A 300 -6.53 -15.48 -24.75
CA HIS A 300 -6.60 -16.91 -25.05
C HIS A 300 -7.80 -17.26 -25.95
N TYR A 301 -8.95 -16.62 -25.74
CA TYR A 301 -10.14 -16.80 -26.57
C TYR A 301 -9.90 -16.49 -28.06
N PHE A 302 -9.10 -15.47 -28.37
CA PHE A 302 -8.75 -15.12 -29.75
C PHE A 302 -7.48 -15.80 -30.28
N SER A 303 -6.63 -16.37 -29.41
CA SER A 303 -5.39 -17.05 -29.85
C SER A 303 -5.68 -18.23 -30.79
N ILE A 304 -4.98 -18.29 -31.92
CA ILE A 304 -5.04 -19.39 -32.89
C ILE A 304 -4.11 -20.49 -32.39
N VAL A 305 -4.65 -21.68 -32.10
CA VAL A 305 -3.82 -22.87 -31.79
C VAL A 305 -3.23 -23.40 -33.10
N PRO A 306 -1.90 -23.52 -33.23
CA PRO A 306 -1.29 -24.15 -34.40
C PRO A 306 -1.74 -25.61 -34.49
N GLY A 307 -2.42 -25.98 -35.58
CA GLY A 307 -2.80 -27.37 -35.87
C GLY A 307 -4.29 -27.68 -35.95
N ASN A 308 -5.19 -26.74 -35.61
CA ASN A 308 -6.64 -26.94 -35.79
C ASN A 308 -7.13 -26.14 -37.00
N VAL A 309 -7.33 -26.80 -38.15
CA VAL A 309 -7.77 -26.21 -39.43
C VAL A 309 -9.27 -25.85 -39.44
N SER A 310 -9.89 -25.70 -38.27
CA SER A 310 -11.27 -25.22 -38.17
C SER A 310 -11.30 -23.72 -38.46
N SER A 311 -11.67 -23.38 -39.70
CA SER A 311 -12.21 -22.13 -40.25
C SER A 311 -11.85 -20.77 -39.58
N PRO A 312 -11.49 -19.74 -40.38
CA PRO A 312 -11.27 -18.38 -39.86
C PRO A 312 -12.52 -17.84 -39.13
N PRO A 313 -12.36 -16.89 -38.19
CA PRO A 313 -13.41 -16.49 -37.27
C PRO A 313 -14.61 -15.89 -38.02
N ARG A 314 -15.71 -16.65 -38.13
CA ARG A 314 -17.03 -16.03 -38.20
C ARG A 314 -17.12 -15.15 -36.95
N SER A 315 -17.38 -13.85 -37.11
CA SER A 315 -17.52 -12.86 -36.03
C SER A 315 -17.89 -13.52 -34.71
N SER A 316 -16.92 -13.62 -33.81
CA SER A 316 -17.00 -14.54 -32.67
C SER A 316 -18.28 -14.28 -31.87
N ASP A 317 -18.97 -15.32 -31.38
CA ASP A 317 -20.27 -15.17 -30.72
C ASP A 317 -20.24 -14.16 -29.57
N LEU A 318 -19.08 -14.01 -28.92
CA LEU A 318 -18.83 -12.98 -27.91
C LEU A 318 -18.90 -11.55 -28.47
N VAL A 319 -18.29 -11.28 -29.63
CA VAL A 319 -18.34 -9.96 -30.28
C VAL A 319 -19.77 -9.64 -30.71
N LYS A 320 -20.46 -10.59 -31.36
CA LYS A 320 -21.86 -10.43 -31.76
C LYS A 320 -22.77 -10.14 -30.57
N LEU A 321 -22.63 -10.91 -29.48
CA LEU A 321 -23.40 -10.70 -28.26
C LEU A 321 -23.11 -9.32 -27.67
N ALA A 322 -21.85 -8.90 -27.63
CA ALA A 322 -21.48 -7.60 -27.09
C ALA A 322 -22.03 -6.43 -27.93
N GLN A 323 -22.04 -6.56 -29.26
CA GLN A 323 -22.65 -5.60 -30.19
C GLN A 323 -24.18 -5.54 -30.07
N GLU A 324 -24.87 -6.67 -29.85
CA GLU A 324 -26.32 -6.65 -29.57
C GLU A 324 -26.62 -6.00 -28.22
N CYS A 325 -25.86 -6.37 -27.19
CA CYS A 325 -26.12 -5.93 -25.83
C CYS A 325 -25.74 -4.47 -25.57
N CYS A 326 -24.78 -3.88 -26.30
CA CYS A 326 -24.31 -2.51 -26.03
C CYS A 326 -25.37 -1.43 -26.30
N TYR A 327 -26.39 -1.72 -27.09
CA TYR A 327 -27.52 -0.82 -27.36
C TYR A 327 -28.83 -1.27 -26.69
N HIS A 328 -28.76 -2.15 -25.70
CA HIS A 328 -29.95 -2.69 -25.02
C HIS A 328 -30.65 -1.62 -24.15
N ASN A 329 -31.99 -1.69 -24.08
CA ASN A 329 -32.83 -0.76 -23.28
C ASN A 329 -32.44 -0.73 -21.78
N ASN A 330 -32.00 -1.88 -21.25
CA ASN A 330 -31.48 -1.97 -19.90
C ASN A 330 -30.03 -1.48 -19.84
N ARG A 331 -29.82 -0.34 -19.19
CA ARG A 331 -28.54 0.34 -18.99
C ARG A 331 -27.43 -0.57 -18.43
N GLY A 332 -27.75 -1.47 -17.51
CA GLY A 332 -26.76 -2.40 -16.95
C GLY A 332 -26.23 -3.39 -17.99
N ILE A 333 -27.11 -3.86 -18.87
CA ILE A 333 -26.76 -4.77 -19.98
C ILE A 333 -25.88 -4.03 -20.98
N ALA A 334 -26.29 -2.81 -21.37
CA ALA A 334 -25.51 -1.93 -22.24
C ALA A 334 -24.11 -1.62 -21.67
N ALA A 335 -24.01 -1.29 -20.38
CA ALA A 335 -22.72 -1.05 -19.72
C ALA A 335 -21.79 -2.27 -19.70
N HIS A 336 -22.33 -3.48 -19.48
CA HIS A 336 -21.50 -4.68 -19.55
C HIS A 336 -21.14 -5.05 -21.00
N GLY A 337 -22.05 -4.86 -21.95
CA GLY A 337 -21.79 -5.04 -23.39
C GLY A 337 -20.66 -4.14 -23.87
N VAL A 338 -20.75 -2.83 -23.62
CA VAL A 338 -19.71 -1.89 -24.01
C VAL A 338 -18.39 -2.15 -23.29
N ARG A 339 -18.42 -2.56 -22.01
CA ARG A 339 -17.20 -2.94 -21.29
C ARG A 339 -16.50 -4.13 -21.94
N VAL A 340 -17.26 -5.12 -22.41
CA VAL A 340 -16.70 -6.25 -23.15
C VAL A 340 -16.09 -5.76 -24.46
N LEU A 341 -16.80 -4.92 -25.24
CA LEU A 341 -16.26 -4.33 -26.47
C LEU A 341 -14.95 -3.57 -26.21
N THR A 342 -14.93 -2.64 -25.26
CA THR A 342 -13.72 -1.90 -24.87
C THR A 342 -12.57 -2.84 -24.49
N ASN A 343 -12.85 -3.87 -23.70
CA ASN A 343 -11.82 -4.83 -23.28
C ASN A 343 -11.24 -5.62 -24.46
N ILE A 344 -12.07 -6.03 -25.43
CA ILE A 344 -11.64 -6.70 -26.66
C ILE A 344 -10.77 -5.75 -27.48
N THR A 345 -11.27 -4.55 -27.75
CA THR A 345 -10.58 -3.51 -28.55
C THR A 345 -9.20 -3.17 -28.01
N VAL A 346 -9.05 -3.06 -26.68
CA VAL A 346 -7.77 -2.74 -26.04
C VAL A 346 -6.83 -3.95 -25.97
N SER A 347 -7.37 -5.17 -25.85
CA SER A 347 -6.54 -6.36 -25.57
C SER A 347 -6.17 -7.17 -26.81
N CYS A 348 -6.92 -7.04 -27.91
CA CYS A 348 -6.78 -7.84 -29.12
C CYS A 348 -6.33 -6.97 -30.30
N GLN A 349 -5.56 -7.56 -31.21
CA GLN A 349 -4.94 -6.88 -32.36
C GLN A 349 -5.39 -7.54 -33.69
N GLU A 350 -6.69 -7.82 -33.80
CA GLU A 350 -7.32 -8.38 -35.00
C GLU A 350 -7.33 -7.40 -36.20
N LYS A 351 -7.47 -7.92 -37.42
CA LYS A 351 -7.44 -7.12 -38.66
C LYS A 351 -8.71 -6.27 -38.90
N ASP A 352 -9.86 -6.65 -38.32
CA ASP A 352 -11.14 -5.93 -38.46
C ASP A 352 -11.41 -4.95 -37.29
N LEU A 353 -10.35 -4.39 -36.68
CA LEU A 353 -10.44 -3.61 -35.45
C LEU A 353 -11.23 -2.30 -35.57
N LEU A 354 -11.19 -1.65 -36.74
CA LEU A 354 -11.77 -0.31 -36.92
C LEU A 354 -13.29 -0.28 -36.70
N ALA A 355 -14.02 -1.29 -37.19
CA ALA A 355 -15.47 -1.37 -36.99
C ALA A 355 -15.82 -1.58 -35.51
N LEU A 356 -15.04 -2.41 -34.81
CA LEU A 356 -15.24 -2.67 -33.38
C LEU A 356 -14.87 -1.46 -32.51
N GLU A 357 -13.85 -0.71 -32.91
CA GLU A 357 -13.48 0.57 -32.28
C GLU A 357 -14.63 1.57 -32.38
N GLN A 358 -15.23 1.71 -33.56
CA GLN A 358 -16.36 2.58 -33.80
C GLN A 358 -17.58 2.17 -32.95
N ASP A 359 -17.93 0.89 -32.92
CA ASP A 359 -19.02 0.38 -32.07
C ASP A 359 -18.76 0.60 -30.57
N ALA A 360 -17.50 0.45 -30.13
CA ALA A 360 -17.15 0.70 -28.74
C ALA A 360 -17.31 2.19 -28.39
N VAL A 361 -16.89 3.10 -29.27
CA VAL A 361 -17.07 4.55 -29.06
C VAL A 361 -18.57 4.88 -29.03
N PHE A 362 -19.34 4.53 -30.05
CA PHE A 362 -20.78 4.85 -30.10
C PHE A 362 -21.59 4.23 -28.96
N GLY A 363 -21.27 3.01 -28.54
CA GLY A 363 -21.88 2.40 -27.35
C GLY A 363 -21.59 3.19 -26.06
N LEU A 364 -20.39 3.76 -25.95
CA LEU A 364 -20.01 4.62 -24.82
C LEU A 364 -20.77 5.95 -24.87
N GLU A 365 -20.93 6.57 -26.05
CA GLU A 365 -21.72 7.80 -26.22
C GLU A 365 -23.19 7.58 -25.86
N SER A 366 -23.78 6.46 -26.30
CA SER A 366 -25.15 6.11 -25.97
C SER A 366 -25.38 6.03 -24.45
N LEU A 367 -24.47 5.38 -23.73
CA LEU A 367 -24.55 5.31 -22.26
C LEU A 367 -24.34 6.65 -21.57
N LEU A 368 -23.46 7.51 -22.09
CA LEU A 368 -23.29 8.87 -21.58
C LEU A 368 -24.63 9.60 -21.64
N VAL A 369 -25.24 9.67 -22.83
CA VAL A 369 -26.51 10.40 -23.03
C VAL A 369 -27.59 9.86 -22.10
N LEU A 370 -27.75 8.54 -21.99
CA LEU A 370 -28.76 7.89 -21.16
C LEU A 370 -28.58 8.12 -19.65
N CYS A 371 -27.34 8.28 -19.18
CA CYS A 371 -27.05 8.37 -17.74
C CYS A 371 -26.79 9.81 -17.25
N SER A 372 -26.61 10.77 -18.15
CA SER A 372 -26.17 12.12 -17.78
C SER A 372 -27.19 12.95 -17.02
N GLN A 373 -28.49 12.65 -17.18
CA GLN A 373 -29.59 13.41 -16.57
C GLN A 373 -30.31 12.63 -15.47
N ASP A 374 -29.90 11.38 -15.17
CA ASP A 374 -30.53 10.54 -14.15
C ASP A 374 -29.64 10.45 -12.89
N ASP A 375 -30.12 11.00 -11.76
CA ASP A 375 -29.39 11.00 -10.47
C ASP A 375 -29.49 9.68 -9.70
N SER A 376 -30.17 8.67 -10.24
CA SER A 376 -30.33 7.38 -9.57
C SER A 376 -28.98 6.66 -9.39
N PRO A 377 -28.77 5.93 -8.28
CA PRO A 377 -27.53 5.19 -8.04
C PRO A 377 -27.21 4.18 -9.14
N GLY A 378 -28.24 3.60 -9.79
CA GLY A 378 -28.08 2.68 -10.91
C GLY A 378 -27.54 3.36 -12.17
N ALA A 379 -28.03 4.55 -12.50
CA ALA A 379 -27.50 5.37 -13.59
C ALA A 379 -26.05 5.78 -13.33
N GLN A 380 -25.75 6.28 -12.12
CA GLN A 380 -24.40 6.67 -11.73
C GLN A 380 -23.41 5.49 -11.75
N ALA A 381 -23.83 4.30 -11.35
CA ALA A 381 -22.99 3.10 -11.43
C ALA A 381 -22.68 2.74 -12.89
N THR A 382 -23.67 2.82 -13.77
CA THR A 382 -23.54 2.59 -15.23
C THR A 382 -22.60 3.64 -15.85
N LEU A 383 -22.77 4.91 -15.51
CA LEU A 383 -21.94 6.01 -15.97
C LEU A 383 -20.46 5.82 -15.55
N LYS A 384 -20.21 5.42 -14.30
CA LYS A 384 -18.84 5.09 -13.83
C LYS A 384 -18.22 3.93 -14.62
N ILE A 385 -19.02 2.94 -15.00
CA ILE A 385 -18.53 1.84 -15.86
C ILE A 385 -18.11 2.40 -17.23
N ALA A 386 -18.96 3.19 -17.87
CA ALA A 386 -18.70 3.78 -19.18
C ALA A 386 -17.47 4.71 -19.17
N LEU A 387 -17.38 5.63 -18.20
CA LEU A 387 -16.25 6.55 -18.08
C LEU A 387 -14.92 5.83 -17.83
N ASN A 388 -14.91 4.79 -16.98
CA ASN A 388 -13.70 3.98 -16.79
C ASN A 388 -13.30 3.22 -18.07
N CYS A 389 -14.28 2.78 -18.87
CA CYS A 389 -14.02 2.18 -20.18
C CYS A 389 -13.45 3.22 -21.16
N MET A 390 -13.96 4.46 -21.19
CA MET A 390 -13.38 5.55 -21.99
C MET A 390 -11.93 5.83 -21.63
N VAL A 391 -11.60 5.93 -20.34
CA VAL A 391 -10.20 6.11 -19.88
C VAL A 391 -9.33 4.94 -20.36
N LYS A 392 -9.81 3.71 -20.22
CA LYS A 392 -9.08 2.52 -20.67
C LYS A 392 -8.88 2.50 -22.19
N LEU A 393 -9.90 2.89 -22.95
CA LEU A 393 -9.86 2.96 -24.41
C LEU A 393 -8.87 4.04 -24.87
N ALA A 394 -8.97 5.26 -24.34
CA ALA A 394 -8.07 6.36 -24.66
C ALA A 394 -6.60 6.04 -24.32
N LYS A 395 -6.35 5.36 -23.19
CA LYS A 395 -4.99 4.91 -22.82
C LYS A 395 -4.47 3.80 -23.75
N GLY A 396 -5.32 2.86 -24.15
CA GLY A 396 -4.92 1.71 -25.00
C GLY A 396 -4.87 2.01 -26.49
N ARG A 397 -5.64 2.99 -26.96
CA ARG A 397 -5.81 3.40 -28.37
C ARG A 397 -5.80 4.94 -28.46
N PRO A 398 -4.61 5.58 -28.42
CA PRO A 398 -4.51 7.04 -28.41
C PRO A 398 -5.15 7.74 -29.61
N HIS A 399 -5.28 7.09 -30.78
CA HIS A 399 -5.93 7.68 -31.95
C HIS A 399 -7.43 7.96 -31.75
N LEU A 400 -8.08 7.32 -30.79
CA LEU A 400 -9.50 7.52 -30.46
C LEU A 400 -9.72 8.59 -29.38
N SER A 401 -8.66 9.11 -28.76
CA SER A 401 -8.78 9.94 -27.57
C SER A 401 -9.48 11.28 -27.84
N GLN A 402 -9.27 11.87 -29.02
CA GLN A 402 -9.91 13.13 -29.40
C GLN A 402 -11.43 12.98 -29.50
N SER A 403 -11.91 11.96 -30.21
CA SER A 403 -13.35 11.67 -30.33
C SER A 403 -14.01 11.49 -28.96
N VAL A 404 -13.39 10.71 -28.06
CA VAL A 404 -13.92 10.51 -26.70
C VAL A 404 -13.98 11.82 -25.90
N VAL A 405 -12.98 12.70 -26.02
CA VAL A 405 -12.96 14.00 -25.34
C VAL A 405 -14.05 14.92 -25.89
N GLU A 406 -14.23 15.00 -27.21
CA GLU A 406 -15.27 15.81 -27.83
C GLU A 406 -16.68 15.37 -27.37
N THR A 407 -16.95 14.07 -27.27
CA THR A 407 -18.21 13.55 -26.72
C THR A 407 -18.41 13.95 -25.25
N LEU A 408 -17.35 13.93 -24.44
CA LEU A 408 -17.44 14.35 -23.03
C LEU A 408 -17.71 15.86 -22.90
N LEU A 409 -17.06 16.69 -23.71
CA LEU A 409 -17.24 18.14 -23.68
C LEU A 409 -18.64 18.56 -24.13
N THR A 410 -19.14 17.95 -25.21
CA THR A 410 -20.52 18.17 -25.67
C THR A 410 -21.53 17.76 -24.60
N GLN A 411 -21.35 16.60 -23.97
CA GLN A 411 -22.27 16.09 -22.96
C GLN A 411 -22.19 16.83 -21.61
N LEU A 412 -21.05 17.44 -21.27
CA LEU A 412 -20.88 18.21 -20.03
C LEU A 412 -21.90 19.35 -19.88
N HIS A 413 -22.26 19.99 -20.99
CA HIS A 413 -23.20 21.11 -21.02
C HIS A 413 -24.63 20.68 -20.65
N SER A 414 -25.06 19.49 -21.10
CA SER A 414 -26.42 18.96 -20.95
C SER A 414 -26.61 18.04 -19.74
N ALA A 415 -25.53 17.71 -19.03
CA ALA A 415 -25.53 16.84 -17.86
C ALA A 415 -25.91 17.58 -16.56
N GLN A 416 -26.43 16.84 -15.58
CA GLN A 416 -26.59 17.34 -14.22
C GLN A 416 -25.25 17.32 -13.45
N ASP A 417 -25.17 18.08 -12.36
CA ASP A 417 -23.91 18.27 -11.63
C ASP A 417 -23.23 16.98 -11.15
N ALA A 418 -24.01 15.98 -10.72
CA ALA A 418 -23.47 14.68 -10.30
C ALA A 418 -22.73 13.94 -11.43
N ALA A 419 -23.27 14.01 -12.66
CA ALA A 419 -22.63 13.43 -13.83
C ALA A 419 -21.45 14.29 -14.32
N ARG A 420 -21.58 15.63 -14.27
CA ARG A 420 -20.48 16.56 -14.61
C ARG A 420 -19.23 16.32 -13.77
N ILE A 421 -19.37 16.07 -12.47
CA ILE A 421 -18.25 15.71 -11.58
C ILE A 421 -17.50 14.47 -12.11
N LEU A 422 -18.25 13.42 -12.46
CA LEU A 422 -17.66 12.17 -12.98
C LEU A 422 -17.00 12.37 -14.35
N MET A 423 -17.61 13.17 -15.22
CA MET A 423 -17.03 13.53 -16.52
C MET A 423 -15.74 14.35 -16.37
N CYS A 424 -15.70 15.31 -15.44
CA CYS A 424 -14.48 16.06 -15.12
C CYS A 424 -13.35 15.14 -14.62
N HIS A 425 -13.68 14.16 -13.78
CA HIS A 425 -12.71 13.15 -13.36
C HIS A 425 -12.21 12.28 -14.54
N CYS A 426 -13.10 11.94 -15.48
CA CYS A 426 -12.74 11.21 -16.70
C CYS A 426 -11.80 12.03 -17.60
N LEU A 427 -12.15 13.29 -17.88
CA LEU A 427 -11.32 14.21 -18.65
C LEU A 427 -9.96 14.42 -18.01
N ALA A 428 -9.91 14.67 -16.70
CA ALA A 428 -8.66 14.80 -15.95
C ALA A 428 -7.82 13.52 -16.03
N ALA A 429 -8.44 12.34 -15.94
CA ALA A 429 -7.73 11.08 -16.10
C ALA A 429 -7.10 10.99 -17.50
N ILE A 430 -7.88 11.18 -18.57
CA ILE A 430 -7.41 11.10 -19.97
C ILE A 430 -6.30 12.13 -20.25
N ALA A 431 -6.50 13.38 -19.85
CA ALA A 431 -5.56 14.48 -20.10
C ALA A 431 -4.20 14.27 -19.40
N MET A 432 -4.18 13.59 -18.25
CA MET A 432 -2.91 13.22 -17.59
C MET A 432 -2.06 12.28 -18.45
N GLN A 433 -2.67 11.39 -19.24
CA GLN A 433 -1.93 10.52 -20.16
C GLN A 433 -1.61 11.22 -21.48
N LEU A 434 -2.49 12.08 -21.99
CA LEU A 434 -2.39 12.72 -23.31
C LEU A 434 -2.54 14.25 -23.19
N PRO A 435 -1.46 14.98 -22.83
CA PRO A 435 -1.44 16.43 -22.61
C PRO A 435 -1.94 17.25 -23.80
N VAL A 436 -1.71 16.75 -25.02
CA VAL A 436 -2.09 17.40 -26.27
C VAL A 436 -3.60 17.68 -26.35
N LEU A 437 -4.41 16.91 -25.62
CA LEU A 437 -5.86 17.11 -25.54
C LEU A 437 -6.25 18.27 -24.62
N GLY A 438 -5.37 18.64 -23.68
CA GLY A 438 -5.59 19.69 -22.68
C GLY A 438 -5.81 21.06 -23.29
N ASP A 439 -4.93 21.48 -24.21
CA ASP A 439 -5.01 22.80 -24.83
C ASP A 439 -6.32 22.96 -25.64
N GLY A 440 -6.79 21.90 -26.30
CA GLY A 440 -8.04 21.91 -27.07
C GLY A 440 -9.31 22.03 -26.22
N MET A 441 -9.31 21.50 -24.99
CA MET A 441 -10.49 21.50 -24.10
C MET A 441 -10.54 22.70 -23.14
N LEU A 442 -9.45 23.47 -23.01
CA LEU A 442 -9.33 24.51 -21.98
C LEU A 442 -10.38 25.62 -22.13
N GLY A 443 -10.72 26.01 -23.36
CA GLY A 443 -11.73 27.02 -23.66
C GLY A 443 -13.11 26.63 -23.12
N ASP A 444 -13.62 25.46 -23.55
CA ASP A 444 -14.92 24.92 -23.14
C ASP A 444 -15.01 24.75 -21.61
N LEU A 445 -13.95 24.25 -20.98
CA LEU A 445 -13.90 24.09 -19.52
C LEU A 445 -14.00 25.44 -18.80
N MET A 446 -13.36 26.48 -19.34
CA MET A 446 -13.41 27.83 -18.77
C MET A 446 -14.78 28.48 -18.97
N GLU A 447 -15.42 28.28 -20.12
CA GLU A 447 -16.80 28.72 -20.36
C GLU A 447 -17.77 28.06 -19.38
N LEU A 448 -17.65 26.75 -19.19
CA LEU A 448 -18.47 26.02 -18.21
C LEU A 448 -18.21 26.52 -16.78
N TYR A 449 -16.96 26.83 -16.44
CA TYR A 449 -16.60 27.39 -15.13
C TYR A 449 -17.19 28.79 -14.90
N LYS A 450 -17.33 29.62 -15.93
CA LYS A 450 -17.97 30.95 -15.83
C LYS A 450 -19.46 30.86 -15.52
N VAL A 451 -20.14 29.84 -16.07
CA VAL A 451 -21.61 29.71 -15.91
C VAL A 451 -22.01 28.97 -14.63
N ILE A 452 -21.09 28.21 -14.03
CA ILE A 452 -21.35 27.37 -12.85
C ILE A 452 -21.10 28.15 -11.55
N GLY A 453 -22.13 28.86 -11.07
CA GLY A 453 -21.91 29.75 -9.91
C GLY A 453 -23.11 30.18 -9.10
N ARG A 454 -24.28 29.57 -9.30
CA ARG A 454 -25.55 30.13 -8.83
C ARG A 454 -26.05 29.63 -7.46
N SER A 455 -25.46 28.60 -6.86
CA SER A 455 -25.90 28.05 -5.56
C SER A 455 -24.74 27.48 -4.71
N ALA A 456 -24.92 27.36 -3.40
CA ALA A 456 -23.87 26.88 -2.48
C ALA A 456 -24.09 25.41 -2.04
N THR A 457 -24.63 24.55 -2.90
CA THR A 457 -24.87 23.13 -2.56
C THR A 457 -23.57 22.30 -2.52
N ASP A 458 -23.53 21.25 -1.69
CA ASP A 458 -22.36 20.36 -1.59
C ASP A 458 -21.92 19.77 -2.93
N LYS A 459 -22.88 19.40 -3.79
CA LYS A 459 -22.60 18.91 -5.14
C LYS A 459 -21.97 20.00 -6.02
N GLN A 460 -22.43 21.25 -5.89
CA GLN A 460 -21.84 22.36 -6.63
C GLN A 460 -20.42 22.68 -6.15
N GLN A 461 -20.15 22.60 -4.84
CA GLN A 461 -18.80 22.74 -4.29
C GLN A 461 -17.85 21.66 -4.87
N GLU A 462 -18.29 20.40 -4.92
CA GLU A 462 -17.53 19.31 -5.53
C GLU A 462 -17.31 19.51 -7.03
N LEU A 463 -18.32 20.02 -7.74
CA LEU A 463 -18.22 20.34 -9.17
C LEU A 463 -17.20 21.46 -9.44
N LEU A 464 -17.19 22.52 -8.63
CA LEU A 464 -16.17 23.58 -8.73
C LEU A 464 -14.76 23.03 -8.55
N VAL A 465 -14.56 22.15 -7.54
CA VAL A 465 -13.27 21.48 -7.35
C VAL A 465 -12.92 20.63 -8.58
N SER A 466 -13.87 19.87 -9.10
CA SER A 466 -13.66 18.97 -10.23
C SER A 466 -13.30 19.72 -11.51
N LEU A 467 -14.01 20.81 -11.81
CA LEU A 467 -13.74 21.67 -12.95
C LEU A 467 -12.39 22.38 -12.83
N ALA A 468 -12.09 22.99 -11.69
CA ALA A 468 -10.79 23.61 -11.47
C ALA A 468 -9.65 22.58 -11.59
N THR A 469 -9.85 21.35 -11.10
CA THR A 469 -8.87 20.27 -11.23
C THR A 469 -8.59 19.95 -12.69
N VAL A 470 -9.63 19.75 -13.52
CA VAL A 470 -9.41 19.45 -14.94
C VAL A 470 -8.83 20.66 -15.69
N ILE A 471 -9.21 21.90 -15.35
CA ILE A 471 -8.58 23.12 -15.91
C ILE A 471 -7.08 23.14 -15.61
N PHE A 472 -6.66 22.85 -14.38
CA PHE A 472 -5.24 22.81 -14.02
C PHE A 472 -4.48 21.66 -14.68
N VAL A 473 -5.15 20.54 -14.99
CA VAL A 473 -4.57 19.42 -15.73
C VAL A 473 -4.44 19.75 -17.22
N ALA A 474 -5.47 20.39 -17.78
CA ALA A 474 -5.50 20.80 -19.18
C ALA A 474 -4.48 21.91 -19.48
N SER A 475 -4.29 22.83 -18.53
CA SER A 475 -3.34 23.93 -18.66
C SER A 475 -1.89 23.44 -18.54
N GLN A 476 -1.22 23.31 -19.68
CA GLN A 476 0.19 22.93 -19.77
C GLN A 476 1.17 24.07 -19.46
N LYS A 477 0.67 25.32 -19.56
CA LYS A 477 1.40 26.57 -19.35
C LYS A 477 0.81 27.31 -18.14
N ALA A 478 1.47 28.38 -17.70
CA ALA A 478 0.86 29.25 -16.71
C ALA A 478 -0.49 29.77 -17.22
N LEU A 479 -1.53 29.68 -16.38
CA LEU A 479 -2.86 30.20 -16.70
C LEU A 479 -2.79 31.68 -17.11
N SER A 480 -3.62 32.07 -18.07
CA SER A 480 -3.77 33.48 -18.47
C SER A 480 -4.35 34.31 -17.32
N VAL A 481 -4.06 35.61 -17.29
CA VAL A 481 -4.56 36.54 -16.27
C VAL A 481 -6.09 36.52 -16.21
N GLU A 482 -6.74 36.44 -17.37
CA GLU A 482 -8.20 36.34 -17.50
C GLU A 482 -8.75 35.05 -16.87
N SER A 483 -8.12 33.91 -17.12
CA SER A 483 -8.51 32.63 -16.54
C SER A 483 -8.40 32.65 -15.01
N LYS A 484 -7.33 33.25 -14.49
CA LYS A 484 -7.12 33.41 -13.04
C LYS A 484 -8.19 34.30 -12.41
N ALA A 485 -8.52 35.42 -13.07
CA ALA A 485 -9.55 36.35 -12.61
C ALA A 485 -10.93 35.66 -12.53
N VAL A 486 -11.29 34.89 -13.56
CA VAL A 486 -12.54 34.11 -13.59
C VAL A 486 -12.60 33.10 -12.43
N ILE A 487 -11.52 32.33 -12.21
CA ILE A 487 -11.46 31.36 -11.12
C ILE A 487 -11.67 32.08 -9.78
N LYS A 488 -10.95 33.18 -9.55
CA LYS A 488 -11.03 33.96 -8.32
C LYS A 488 -12.43 34.52 -8.06
N GLN A 489 -13.02 35.19 -9.05
CA GLN A 489 -14.35 35.78 -8.94
C GLN A 489 -15.41 34.73 -8.56
N GLN A 490 -15.34 33.54 -9.16
CA GLN A 490 -16.28 32.46 -8.86
C GLN A 490 -16.11 31.89 -7.45
N LEU A 491 -14.88 31.84 -6.94
CA LEU A 491 -14.60 31.36 -5.59
C LEU A 491 -15.08 32.35 -4.53
N GLU A 492 -14.83 33.65 -4.73
CA GLU A 492 -15.29 34.71 -3.82
C GLU A 492 -16.82 34.79 -3.70
N SER A 493 -17.54 34.42 -4.76
CA SER A 493 -19.01 34.50 -4.78
C SER A 493 -19.71 33.41 -3.97
N VAL A 494 -19.25 32.15 -4.03
CA VAL A 494 -20.08 30.99 -3.63
C VAL A 494 -19.32 29.88 -2.90
N SER A 495 -17.98 29.95 -2.84
CA SER A 495 -17.17 28.83 -2.33
C SER A 495 -16.87 28.95 -0.84
N ASN A 496 -16.98 27.83 -0.13
CA ASN A 496 -16.48 27.76 1.24
C ASN A 496 -14.96 27.58 1.28
N GLY A 497 -14.34 27.83 2.45
CA GLY A 497 -12.89 27.73 2.61
C GLY A 497 -12.32 26.33 2.29
N TRP A 498 -13.09 25.26 2.48
CA TRP A 498 -12.66 23.90 2.15
C TRP A 498 -12.56 23.67 0.64
N THR A 499 -13.53 24.18 -0.14
CA THR A 499 -13.51 24.17 -1.61
C THR A 499 -12.29 24.91 -2.14
N VAL A 500 -12.06 26.13 -1.64
CA VAL A 500 -10.90 26.96 -2.03
C VAL A 500 -9.60 26.23 -1.69
N TYR A 501 -9.49 25.63 -0.50
CA TYR A 501 -8.31 24.86 -0.10
C TYR A 501 -8.05 23.66 -1.01
N ARG A 502 -9.10 22.90 -1.36
CA ARG A 502 -8.99 21.76 -2.28
C ARG A 502 -8.54 22.20 -3.66
N ILE A 503 -9.00 23.33 -4.16
CA ILE A 503 -8.60 23.90 -5.44
C ILE A 503 -7.13 24.36 -5.38
N ALA A 504 -6.73 25.08 -4.34
CA ALA A 504 -5.34 25.49 -4.12
C ALA A 504 -4.38 24.30 -4.06
N ARG A 505 -4.80 23.22 -3.37
CA ARG A 505 -4.08 21.95 -3.34
C ARG A 505 -3.92 21.32 -4.72
N GLN A 506 -4.98 21.31 -5.54
CA GLN A 506 -4.90 20.77 -6.90
C GLN A 506 -4.04 21.64 -7.82
N ALA A 507 -4.10 22.96 -7.67
CA ALA A 507 -3.20 23.88 -8.38
C ALA A 507 -1.73 23.57 -8.04
N SER A 508 -1.42 23.45 -6.75
CA SER A 508 -0.07 23.12 -6.25
C SER A 508 0.40 21.73 -6.71
N ARG A 509 -0.49 20.74 -6.76
CA ARG A 509 -0.21 19.41 -7.31
C ARG A 509 0.10 19.46 -8.81
N MET A 510 -0.62 20.27 -9.58
CA MET A 510 -0.42 20.39 -11.02
C MET A 510 0.69 21.39 -11.41
N GLY A 511 1.42 21.95 -10.44
CA GLY A 511 2.51 22.92 -10.69
C GLY A 511 2.05 24.36 -10.96
N ASN A 512 0.75 24.66 -10.79
CA ASN A 512 0.18 26.00 -10.93
C ASN A 512 0.36 26.84 -9.65
N HIS A 513 1.62 27.15 -9.31
CA HIS A 513 1.98 27.75 -8.01
C HIS A 513 1.51 29.19 -7.82
N ASP A 514 1.33 29.95 -8.90
CA ASP A 514 0.78 31.31 -8.84
C ASP A 514 -0.66 31.32 -8.29
N MET A 515 -1.53 30.48 -8.87
CA MET A 515 -2.90 30.31 -8.34
C MET A 515 -2.89 29.72 -6.93
N ALA A 516 -2.02 28.75 -6.64
CA ALA A 516 -1.94 28.17 -5.31
C ALA A 516 -1.60 29.22 -4.24
N LYS A 517 -0.61 30.08 -4.50
CA LYS A 517 -0.21 31.17 -3.61
C LYS A 517 -1.35 32.14 -3.32
N GLU A 518 -2.05 32.62 -4.35
CA GLU A 518 -3.17 33.55 -4.21
C GLU A 518 -4.29 32.95 -3.34
N LEU A 519 -4.64 31.68 -3.59
CA LEU A 519 -5.70 31.01 -2.84
C LEU A 519 -5.29 30.70 -1.39
N TYR A 520 -4.04 30.31 -1.13
CA TYR A 520 -3.55 30.14 0.24
C TYR A 520 -3.51 31.48 0.99
N GLN A 521 -3.13 32.57 0.33
CA GLN A 521 -3.13 33.92 0.92
C GLN A 521 -4.56 34.36 1.28
N SER A 522 -5.55 34.08 0.41
CA SER A 522 -6.96 34.36 0.67
C SER A 522 -7.49 33.60 1.91
N LEU A 523 -7.08 32.33 2.07
CA LEU A 523 -7.52 31.49 3.19
C LEU A 523 -6.88 31.85 4.54
N LEU A 524 -5.70 32.47 4.53
CA LEU A 524 -4.89 32.73 5.73
C LEU A 524 -5.62 33.63 6.75
N THR A 525 -6.54 34.48 6.29
CA THR A 525 -7.36 35.36 7.15
C THR A 525 -8.60 34.68 7.74
N GLN A 526 -8.90 33.44 7.33
CA GLN A 526 -10.15 32.73 7.64
C GLN A 526 -9.91 31.45 8.45
N VAL A 527 -8.80 31.36 9.18
CA VAL A 527 -8.37 30.13 9.85
C VAL A 527 -8.72 30.12 11.33
N ALA A 528 -9.43 29.08 11.78
CA ALA A 528 -9.90 28.94 13.16
C ALA A 528 -8.90 28.24 14.11
N SER A 529 -7.69 27.89 13.65
CA SER A 529 -6.68 27.18 14.43
C SER A 529 -5.27 27.63 14.03
N GLU A 530 -4.42 27.87 15.02
CA GLU A 530 -3.03 28.30 14.82
C GLU A 530 -2.23 27.28 13.99
N HIS A 531 -2.41 25.97 14.24
CA HIS A 531 -1.70 24.94 13.50
C HIS A 531 -2.07 24.96 12.00
N PHE A 532 -3.35 25.17 11.69
CA PHE A 532 -3.79 25.29 10.30
C PHE A 532 -3.37 26.62 9.67
N TYR A 533 -3.23 27.68 10.48
CA TYR A 533 -2.68 28.96 10.01
C TYR A 533 -1.23 28.78 9.59
N PHE A 534 -0.40 28.18 10.44
CA PHE A 534 1.01 27.90 10.14
C PHE A 534 1.18 26.93 8.97
N TRP A 535 0.29 25.94 8.84
CA TRP A 535 0.23 25.06 7.67
C TRP A 535 -0.06 25.84 6.39
N LEU A 536 -1.13 26.64 6.33
CA LEU A 536 -1.47 27.42 5.14
C LEU A 536 -0.42 28.47 4.81
N ASN A 537 0.16 29.12 5.83
CA ASN A 537 1.24 30.06 5.64
C ASN A 537 2.48 29.36 5.05
N SER A 538 2.81 28.14 5.50
CA SER A 538 3.90 27.36 4.90
C SER A 538 3.64 27.03 3.43
N LEU A 539 2.43 26.57 3.09
CA LEU A 539 2.03 26.28 1.71
C LEU A 539 2.11 27.51 0.81
N LYS A 540 1.66 28.67 1.30
CA LYS A 540 1.77 29.95 0.60
C LYS A 540 3.24 30.31 0.33
N GLU A 541 4.12 30.20 1.32
CA GLU A 541 5.55 30.48 1.15
C GLU A 541 6.23 29.49 0.19
N PHE A 542 5.88 28.20 0.22
CA PHE A 542 6.38 27.21 -0.74
C PHE A 542 5.92 27.49 -2.17
N SER A 543 4.64 27.81 -2.37
CA SER A 543 4.12 28.22 -3.68
C SER A 543 4.76 29.52 -4.17
N HIS A 544 5.09 30.46 -3.27
CA HIS A 544 5.82 31.66 -3.63
C HIS A 544 7.25 31.34 -4.07
N ALA A 545 7.96 30.48 -3.35
CA ALA A 545 9.31 30.04 -3.71
C ALA A 545 9.36 29.38 -5.10
N GLU A 546 8.42 28.48 -5.37
CA GLU A 546 8.32 27.81 -6.67
C GLU A 546 7.88 28.76 -7.80
N GLN A 547 7.00 29.73 -7.52
CA GLN A 547 6.68 30.79 -8.47
C GLN A 547 7.94 31.58 -8.89
N CYS A 548 8.81 31.94 -7.94
CA CYS A 548 10.06 32.64 -8.25
C CYS A 548 10.98 31.84 -9.20
N LEU A 549 11.03 30.52 -9.04
CA LEU A 549 11.87 29.64 -9.89
C LEU A 549 11.35 29.52 -11.33
N THR A 550 10.05 29.72 -11.57
CA THR A 550 9.51 29.72 -12.93
C THR A 550 9.93 30.95 -13.76
N GLY A 551 10.45 32.01 -13.11
CA GLY A 551 10.92 33.24 -13.77
C GLY A 551 12.34 33.18 -14.36
N LEU A 552 13.00 32.01 -14.32
CA LEU A 552 14.35 31.83 -14.86
C LEU A 552 14.36 31.95 -16.39
N GLN A 553 15.23 32.84 -16.91
CA GLN A 553 15.47 32.98 -18.36
C GLN A 553 16.54 31.99 -18.84
N GLU A 554 16.40 31.52 -20.09
CA GLU A 554 17.44 30.72 -20.77
C GLU A 554 18.76 31.53 -20.84
N GLU A 555 19.89 30.86 -20.66
CA GLU A 555 21.25 31.41 -20.83
C GLU A 555 21.63 32.63 -19.94
N ASN A 556 20.78 33.02 -18.97
CA ASN A 556 21.02 34.14 -18.07
C ASN A 556 21.45 33.69 -16.66
N TYR A 557 22.75 33.39 -16.49
CA TYR A 557 23.30 32.84 -15.25
C TYR A 557 23.37 33.82 -14.07
N SER A 558 23.38 35.13 -14.33
CA SER A 558 23.52 36.16 -13.27
C SER A 558 22.21 36.38 -12.52
N SER A 559 21.07 36.40 -13.24
CA SER A 559 19.75 36.48 -12.61
C SER A 559 19.37 35.19 -11.89
N ALA A 560 19.84 34.03 -12.38
CA ALA A 560 19.57 32.73 -11.78
C ALA A 560 19.95 32.63 -10.29
N LEU A 561 21.14 33.13 -9.91
CA LEU A 561 21.59 33.12 -8.52
C LEU A 561 20.68 33.97 -7.61
N SER A 562 20.19 35.12 -8.10
CA SER A 562 19.26 35.97 -7.36
C SER A 562 17.89 35.31 -7.17
N CYS A 563 17.36 34.65 -8.21
CA CYS A 563 16.12 33.89 -8.14
C CYS A 563 16.23 32.71 -7.18
N ILE A 564 17.34 31.96 -7.22
CA ILE A 564 17.58 30.85 -6.29
C ILE A 564 17.68 31.38 -4.85
N ALA A 565 18.43 32.45 -4.61
CA ALA A 565 18.54 33.06 -3.27
C ALA A 565 17.18 33.53 -2.72
N GLU A 566 16.35 34.15 -3.56
CA GLU A 566 14.99 34.55 -3.17
C GLU A 566 14.09 33.34 -2.88
N SER A 567 14.13 32.30 -3.73
CA SER A 567 13.36 31.08 -3.49
C SER A 567 13.78 30.40 -2.18
N LEU A 568 15.08 30.33 -1.87
CA LEU A 568 15.61 29.81 -0.62
C LEU A 568 15.12 30.59 0.60
N LYS A 569 15.08 31.93 0.52
CA LYS A 569 14.49 32.79 1.57
C LYS A 569 13.05 32.40 1.87
N PHE A 570 12.22 32.21 0.85
CA PHE A 570 10.81 31.81 1.04
C PHE A 570 10.68 30.37 1.53
N TYR A 571 11.49 29.44 1.03
CA TYR A 571 11.52 28.09 1.55
C TYR A 571 11.90 28.02 3.04
N HIS A 572 12.90 28.80 3.47
CA HIS A 572 13.29 28.88 4.88
C HIS A 572 12.18 29.46 5.77
N LYS A 573 11.45 30.47 5.29
CA LYS A 573 10.25 30.96 5.99
C LYS A 573 9.15 29.89 6.07
N GLY A 574 8.93 29.18 4.96
CA GLY A 574 7.94 28.12 4.87
C GLY A 574 8.23 26.95 5.82
N ILE A 575 9.46 26.44 5.85
CA ILE A 575 9.84 25.31 6.74
C ILE A 575 9.79 25.71 8.22
N ALA A 576 10.14 26.95 8.56
CA ALA A 576 9.99 27.45 9.93
C ALA A 576 8.51 27.45 10.35
N SER A 577 7.62 27.95 9.48
CA SER A 577 6.17 27.91 9.69
C SER A 577 5.63 26.48 9.76
N LEU A 578 6.08 25.59 8.87
CA LEU A 578 5.66 24.19 8.84
C LEU A 578 6.06 23.43 10.12
N THR A 579 7.26 23.69 10.61
CA THR A 579 7.75 23.09 11.86
C THR A 579 6.91 23.56 13.05
N ALA A 580 6.49 24.83 13.08
CA ALA A 580 5.57 25.36 14.09
C ALA A 580 4.16 24.75 14.01
N ALA A 581 3.72 24.28 12.82
CA ALA A 581 2.46 23.56 12.65
C ALA A 581 2.52 22.10 13.13
N SER A 582 3.73 21.50 13.19
CA SER A 582 3.93 20.10 13.57
C SER A 582 3.73 19.91 15.07
N THR A 583 2.97 18.89 15.46
CA THR A 583 2.71 18.55 16.88
C THR A 583 3.00 17.09 17.15
N PRO A 584 3.24 16.68 18.41
CA PRO A 584 3.40 15.27 18.75
C PRO A 584 2.18 14.40 18.39
N LEU A 585 0.97 14.98 18.39
CA LEU A 585 -0.27 14.27 18.04
C LEU A 585 -0.41 14.07 16.54
N ASN A 586 0.06 15.03 15.73
CA ASN A 586 0.04 14.96 14.28
C ASN A 586 1.39 15.46 13.71
N PRO A 587 2.42 14.59 13.70
CA PRO A 587 3.75 14.98 13.24
C PRO A 587 3.79 15.08 11.72
N LEU A 588 4.29 16.20 11.20
CA LEU A 588 4.45 16.46 9.76
C LEU A 588 5.82 16.02 9.23
N SER A 589 6.24 14.80 9.59
CA SER A 589 7.61 14.32 9.35
C SER A 589 7.99 14.27 7.86
N PHE A 590 7.14 13.68 7.01
CA PHE A 590 7.42 13.62 5.58
C PHE A 590 7.54 15.00 4.94
N GLN A 591 6.64 15.93 5.31
CA GLN A 591 6.60 17.28 4.74
C GLN A 591 7.87 18.06 5.13
N CYS A 592 8.29 17.97 6.40
CA CYS A 592 9.50 18.64 6.87
C CYS A 592 10.75 18.10 6.16
N GLU A 593 10.92 16.78 6.09
CA GLU A 593 12.08 16.15 5.44
C GLU A 593 12.11 16.44 3.93
N PHE A 594 10.97 16.33 3.25
CA PHE A 594 10.88 16.61 1.82
C PHE A 594 11.26 18.05 1.48
N VAL A 595 10.74 19.02 2.24
CA VAL A 595 11.07 20.44 2.04
C VAL A 595 12.53 20.72 2.40
N LYS A 596 13.06 20.10 3.46
CA LYS A 596 14.47 20.25 3.84
C LYS A 596 15.40 19.74 2.74
N LEU A 597 15.12 18.59 2.15
CA LEU A 597 15.89 18.08 1.00
C LEU A 597 15.78 18.99 -0.22
N ARG A 598 14.60 19.57 -0.49
CA ARG A 598 14.44 20.55 -1.57
C ARG A 598 15.28 21.81 -1.32
N ILE A 599 15.33 22.31 -0.09
CA ILE A 599 16.20 23.44 0.30
C ILE A 599 17.67 23.09 0.04
N ASP A 600 18.12 21.95 0.54
CA ASP A 600 19.52 21.54 0.43
C ASP A 600 19.92 21.30 -1.04
N LEU A 601 19.01 20.77 -1.86
CA LEU A 601 19.20 20.64 -3.31
C LEU A 601 19.35 22.00 -4.00
N LEU A 602 18.50 22.98 -3.67
CA LEU A 602 18.62 24.34 -4.23
C LEU A 602 19.91 25.04 -3.78
N GLN A 603 20.36 24.78 -2.55
CA GLN A 603 21.67 25.26 -2.07
C GLN A 603 22.82 24.63 -2.84
N ALA A 604 22.78 23.31 -3.10
CA ALA A 604 23.77 22.61 -3.91
C ALA A 604 23.79 23.14 -5.36
N PHE A 605 22.64 23.42 -5.96
CA PHE A 605 22.57 24.08 -7.28
C PHE A 605 23.16 25.49 -7.28
N SER A 606 22.82 26.30 -6.28
CA SER A 606 23.40 27.64 -6.12
C SER A 606 24.93 27.57 -6.00
N GLN A 607 25.43 26.64 -5.18
CA GLN A 607 26.86 26.41 -5.01
C GLN A 607 27.51 25.95 -6.31
N LEU A 608 26.90 25.02 -7.06
CA LEU A 608 27.44 24.55 -8.34
C LEU A 608 27.53 25.70 -9.36
N ILE A 609 26.49 26.52 -9.51
CA ILE A 609 26.51 27.70 -10.40
C ILE A 609 27.62 28.68 -9.97
N CYS A 610 27.76 28.93 -8.67
CA CYS A 610 28.87 29.76 -8.14
C CYS A 610 30.24 29.18 -8.50
N THR A 611 30.43 27.86 -8.36
CA THR A 611 31.69 27.20 -8.74
C THR A 611 31.96 27.28 -10.24
N CYS A 612 30.95 27.09 -11.10
CA CYS A 612 31.05 27.29 -12.55
C CYS A 612 31.47 28.73 -12.90
N ASN A 613 30.88 29.73 -12.24
CA ASN A 613 31.23 31.14 -12.46
C ASN A 613 32.66 31.48 -12.00
N SER A 614 33.19 30.80 -10.99
CA SER A 614 34.57 30.97 -10.50
C SER A 614 35.64 30.48 -11.48
N LEU A 615 35.26 29.72 -12.52
CA LEU A 615 36.17 29.35 -13.60
C LEU A 615 36.74 30.61 -14.30
N LYS A 616 35.92 31.66 -14.44
CA LYS A 616 36.33 32.95 -15.04
C LYS A 616 37.39 33.69 -14.22
N THR A 617 37.55 33.35 -12.94
CA THR A 617 38.47 34.01 -12.00
C THR A 617 39.61 33.09 -11.54
N SER A 618 39.74 31.89 -12.14
CA SER A 618 40.79 30.92 -11.82
C SER A 618 42.17 31.39 -12.34
N PRO A 619 43.28 31.11 -11.62
CA PRO A 619 44.61 31.59 -12.02
C PRO A 619 45.05 31.00 -13.38
N PRO A 620 45.89 31.73 -14.15
CA PRO A 620 46.30 31.31 -15.49
C PRO A 620 46.93 29.89 -15.53
N PRO A 621 46.81 29.16 -16.66
CA PRO A 621 47.31 27.78 -16.82
C PRO A 621 48.77 27.54 -16.36
N ALA A 622 49.63 28.55 -16.44
CA ALA A 622 51.03 28.48 -16.03
C ALA A 622 51.23 28.22 -14.52
N ILE A 623 50.37 28.79 -13.66
CA ILE A 623 50.44 28.63 -12.20
C ILE A 623 49.84 27.27 -11.78
N ALA A 624 48.74 26.87 -12.40
CA ALA A 624 48.06 25.60 -12.12
C ALA A 624 48.93 24.38 -12.53
N THR A 625 49.65 24.47 -13.65
CA THR A 625 50.55 23.41 -14.13
C THR A 625 51.72 23.17 -13.17
N THR A 626 52.30 24.25 -12.63
CA THR A 626 53.41 24.17 -11.66
C THR A 626 52.97 23.50 -10.35
N ILE A 627 51.77 23.82 -9.87
CA ILE A 627 51.17 23.22 -8.67
C ILE A 627 50.89 21.72 -8.89
N ALA A 628 50.32 21.36 -10.04
CA ALA A 628 50.02 19.98 -10.39
C ALA A 628 51.26 19.10 -10.49
N MET A 629 52.35 19.61 -11.08
CA MET A 629 53.64 18.92 -11.15
C MET A 629 54.28 18.73 -9.76
N THR A 630 54.08 19.68 -8.84
CA THR A 630 54.63 19.62 -7.48
C THR A 630 53.88 18.62 -6.59
N LEU A 631 52.58 18.46 -6.80
CA LEU A 631 51.69 17.61 -5.98
C LEU A 631 51.37 16.25 -6.62
N GLY A 632 51.86 15.98 -7.83
CA GLY A 632 51.69 14.69 -8.52
C GLY A 632 50.25 14.36 -8.92
N ASN A 633 49.39 15.37 -9.09
CA ASN A 633 47.96 15.19 -9.41
C ASN A 633 47.57 16.01 -10.64
N ASP A 634 47.36 15.33 -11.78
CA ASP A 634 47.07 15.97 -13.05
C ASP A 634 45.72 16.72 -13.07
N LEU A 635 44.75 16.38 -12.20
CA LEU A 635 43.50 17.12 -12.02
C LEU A 635 43.70 18.53 -11.45
N GLN A 636 44.84 18.78 -10.80
CA GLN A 636 45.19 20.13 -10.31
C GLN A 636 45.70 21.05 -11.42
N ARG A 637 45.99 20.53 -12.64
CA ARG A 637 46.28 21.37 -13.81
C ARG A 637 45.09 22.26 -14.18
N CYS A 638 43.89 21.87 -13.77
CA CYS A 638 42.65 22.62 -13.94
C CYS A 638 42.36 23.61 -12.79
N GLY A 639 43.23 23.71 -11.77
CA GLY A 639 43.14 24.69 -10.68
C GLY A 639 42.28 24.26 -9.48
N ARG A 640 41.90 25.23 -8.63
CA ARG A 640 41.12 25.00 -7.38
C ARG A 640 39.69 24.53 -7.62
N ILE A 641 39.17 24.75 -8.83
CA ILE A 641 37.80 24.39 -9.21
C ILE A 641 37.57 22.87 -9.18
N SER A 642 38.59 22.05 -9.49
CA SER A 642 38.47 20.57 -9.45
C SER A 642 38.08 20.06 -8.07
N ASN A 643 38.64 20.65 -7.00
CA ASN A 643 38.30 20.28 -5.62
C ASN A 643 36.87 20.71 -5.26
N GLN A 644 36.44 21.88 -5.72
CA GLN A 644 35.07 22.36 -5.49
C GLN A 644 34.05 21.53 -6.26
N MET A 645 34.36 21.12 -7.49
CA MET A 645 33.53 20.21 -8.28
C MET A 645 33.39 18.84 -7.61
N LYS A 646 34.49 18.31 -7.06
CA LYS A 646 34.46 17.06 -6.28
C LYS A 646 33.55 17.19 -5.04
N GLN A 647 33.65 18.29 -4.30
CA GLN A 647 32.75 18.56 -3.17
C GLN A 647 31.28 18.65 -3.60
N SER A 648 30.98 19.34 -4.69
CA SER A 648 29.63 19.42 -5.25
C SER A 648 29.10 18.03 -5.65
N MET A 649 29.93 17.20 -6.29
CA MET A 649 29.57 15.83 -6.65
C MET A 649 29.24 14.98 -5.41
N GLU A 650 30.09 15.04 -4.37
CA GLU A 650 29.86 14.33 -3.10
C GLU A 650 28.57 14.81 -2.42
N GLU A 651 28.26 16.12 -2.44
CA GLU A 651 27.00 16.67 -1.93
C GLU A 651 25.78 16.14 -2.70
N PHE A 652 25.83 16.07 -4.04
CA PHE A 652 24.73 15.50 -4.82
C PHE A 652 24.55 13.99 -4.57
N ARG A 653 25.64 13.23 -4.36
CA ARG A 653 25.55 11.82 -3.94
C ARG A 653 24.93 11.66 -2.56
N SER A 654 25.30 12.54 -1.62
CA SER A 654 24.71 12.60 -0.28
C SER A 654 23.20 12.91 -0.35
N LEU A 655 22.80 13.92 -1.14
CA LEU A 655 21.40 14.24 -1.41
C LEU A 655 20.64 13.06 -2.01
N ALA A 656 21.22 12.38 -3.01
CA ALA A 656 20.62 11.20 -3.60
C ALA A 656 20.43 10.06 -2.59
N SER A 657 21.39 9.84 -1.68
CA SER A 657 21.24 8.89 -0.58
C SER A 657 20.09 9.27 0.34
N ARG A 658 20.00 10.54 0.75
CA ARG A 658 18.93 11.02 1.63
C ARG A 658 17.53 10.98 0.99
N TYR A 659 17.42 11.19 -0.33
CA TYR A 659 16.17 10.94 -1.06
C TYR A 659 15.81 9.45 -1.05
N GLY A 660 16.78 8.56 -1.19
CA GLY A 660 16.60 7.12 -1.05
C GLY A 660 16.12 6.71 0.36
N ASP A 661 16.66 7.36 1.40
CA ASP A 661 16.20 7.16 2.77
C ASP A 661 14.77 7.68 2.98
N LEU A 662 14.43 8.87 2.46
CA LEU A 662 13.08 9.41 2.50
C LEU A 662 12.09 8.49 1.77
N TYR A 663 12.49 7.94 0.61
CA TYR A 663 11.72 6.94 -0.11
C TYR A 663 11.40 5.76 0.82
N GLN A 664 12.42 5.10 1.37
CA GLN A 664 12.24 3.94 2.23
C GLN A 664 11.54 4.24 3.56
N ALA A 665 11.61 5.48 4.07
CA ALA A 665 10.88 5.89 5.26
C ALA A 665 9.37 6.11 4.97
N SER A 666 8.98 6.26 3.70
CA SER A 666 7.64 6.65 3.28
C SER A 666 6.73 5.49 2.83
N PHE A 667 6.70 4.38 3.59
CA PHE A 667 5.90 3.17 3.28
C PHE A 667 4.43 3.44 2.93
N ASP A 668 3.82 4.49 3.48
CA ASP A 668 2.41 4.84 3.29
C ASP A 668 2.16 5.76 2.07
N ALA A 669 3.19 6.19 1.34
CA ALA A 669 3.11 7.15 0.23
C ALA A 669 2.55 6.53 -1.07
N ASP A 670 1.62 7.21 -1.75
CA ASP A 670 1.07 6.70 -3.01
C ASP A 670 2.11 6.66 -4.15
N SER A 671 1.81 5.90 -5.21
CA SER A 671 2.75 5.66 -6.32
C SER A 671 3.28 6.95 -6.95
N ALA A 672 2.43 7.99 -7.08
CA ALA A 672 2.83 9.28 -7.62
C ALA A 672 3.85 10.01 -6.72
N THR A 673 3.70 9.91 -5.40
CA THR A 673 4.66 10.47 -4.44
C THR A 673 6.01 9.76 -4.52
N LEU A 674 6.00 8.43 -4.51
CA LEU A 674 7.23 7.63 -4.62
C LEU A 674 7.97 7.91 -5.94
N ARG A 675 7.23 7.96 -7.06
CA ARG A 675 7.81 8.29 -8.37
C ARG A 675 8.41 9.70 -8.39
N ASN A 676 7.75 10.68 -7.76
CA ASN A 676 8.30 12.03 -7.64
C ASN A 676 9.61 12.06 -6.82
N VAL A 677 9.69 11.33 -5.71
CA VAL A 677 10.93 11.22 -4.91
C VAL A 677 12.03 10.54 -5.73
N GLU A 678 11.72 9.49 -6.48
CA GLU A 678 12.67 8.83 -7.41
C GLU A 678 13.18 9.81 -8.48
N LEU A 679 12.31 10.62 -9.09
CA LEU A 679 12.73 11.64 -10.07
C LEU A 679 13.66 12.68 -9.42
N GLN A 680 13.36 13.16 -8.21
CA GLN A 680 14.26 14.07 -7.48
C GLN A 680 15.61 13.41 -7.13
N GLN A 681 15.62 12.11 -6.83
CA GLN A 681 16.85 11.37 -6.62
C GLN A 681 17.65 11.22 -7.92
N GLN A 682 16.98 10.90 -9.03
CA GLN A 682 17.57 10.76 -10.36
C GLN A 682 18.18 12.08 -10.85
N SER A 683 17.55 13.23 -10.59
CA SER A 683 18.13 14.53 -10.96
C SER A 683 19.43 14.81 -10.19
N CYS A 684 19.53 14.44 -8.92
CA CYS A 684 20.77 14.55 -8.14
C CYS A 684 21.88 13.66 -8.71
N LEU A 685 21.56 12.40 -9.03
CA LEU A 685 22.51 11.46 -9.60
C LEU A 685 22.96 11.86 -11.01
N LEU A 686 22.06 12.40 -11.83
CA LEU A 686 22.38 12.91 -13.15
C LEU A 686 23.40 14.06 -13.08
N ILE A 687 23.18 15.04 -12.18
CA ILE A 687 24.13 16.15 -12.01
C ILE A 687 25.46 15.67 -11.42
N SER A 688 25.43 14.73 -10.46
CA SER A 688 26.66 14.08 -9.97
C SER A 688 27.42 13.41 -11.11
N HIS A 689 26.72 12.69 -11.99
CA HIS A 689 27.33 12.01 -13.13
C HIS A 689 27.88 13.00 -14.16
N ALA A 690 27.15 14.07 -14.47
CA ALA A 690 27.61 15.11 -15.39
C ALA A 690 28.91 15.78 -14.90
N ILE A 691 29.03 16.04 -13.58
CA ILE A 691 30.27 16.55 -12.98
C ILE A 691 31.40 15.52 -13.14
N GLU A 692 31.14 14.26 -12.81
CA GLU A 692 32.13 13.19 -12.90
C GLU A 692 32.63 13.01 -14.33
N ALA A 693 31.72 12.86 -15.30
CA ALA A 693 32.03 12.54 -16.69
C ALA A 693 32.65 13.71 -17.47
N LEU A 694 32.25 14.97 -17.22
CA LEU A 694 32.77 16.12 -17.97
C LEU A 694 34.02 16.76 -17.35
N ILE A 695 34.21 16.61 -16.03
CA ILE A 695 35.22 17.38 -15.28
C ILE A 695 36.25 16.47 -14.62
N LEU A 696 35.85 15.39 -13.95
CA LEU A 696 36.74 14.65 -13.05
C LEU A 696 37.37 13.40 -13.68
N ASP A 697 36.61 12.63 -14.45
CA ASP A 697 37.06 11.34 -15.00
C ASP A 697 36.41 11.01 -16.36
N PRO A 698 36.74 11.77 -17.42
CA PRO A 698 36.19 11.56 -18.77
C PRO A 698 36.69 10.26 -19.45
N GLU A 699 37.77 9.66 -18.94
CA GLU A 699 38.34 8.44 -19.51
C GLU A 699 37.62 7.19 -19.03
N SER A 700 37.27 7.11 -17.74
CA SER A 700 36.63 5.94 -17.12
C SER A 700 35.09 6.00 -17.13
N ALA A 701 34.50 7.20 -17.18
CA ALA A 701 33.05 7.41 -17.16
C ALA A 701 32.38 7.30 -18.55
N SER A 702 32.79 6.36 -19.39
CA SER A 702 32.10 6.11 -20.66
C SER A 702 30.80 5.32 -20.43
N PHE A 703 29.65 5.97 -20.65
CA PHE A 703 28.33 5.35 -20.59
C PHE A 703 28.19 4.34 -21.75
N GLN A 704 28.02 3.04 -21.45
CA GLN A 704 27.85 1.98 -22.47
C GLN A 704 26.40 1.47 -22.62
N GLU A 705 25.42 2.04 -21.94
CA GLU A 705 24.01 1.61 -22.06
C GLU A 705 23.12 2.71 -22.66
N TYR A 706 23.26 2.96 -23.97
CA TYR A 706 22.09 3.37 -24.78
C TYR A 706 21.17 2.16 -25.00
N GLY A 707 20.71 1.55 -23.92
CA GLY A 707 19.39 0.95 -23.96
C GLY A 707 18.42 2.11 -24.03
N SER A 708 17.44 2.08 -24.93
CA SER A 708 16.23 2.89 -24.79
C SER A 708 15.88 2.91 -23.31
N THR A 709 16.09 4.06 -22.63
CA THR A 709 15.63 4.27 -21.27
C THR A 709 14.15 4.05 -21.41
N GLY A 710 13.73 2.83 -21.06
CA GLY A 710 12.55 2.22 -21.64
C GLY A 710 11.41 3.18 -21.57
N THR A 711 10.53 3.15 -22.57
CA THR A 711 9.21 3.79 -22.57
C THR A 711 8.39 3.28 -21.39
N ALA A 712 8.82 3.60 -20.17
CA ALA A 712 8.06 3.55 -18.96
C ALA A 712 6.88 4.47 -19.26
N HIS A 713 5.69 3.90 -19.24
CA HIS A 713 4.45 4.62 -19.48
C HIS A 713 4.32 5.71 -18.43
N ALA A 714 4.90 6.89 -18.70
CA ALA A 714 4.85 8.03 -17.80
C ALA A 714 3.38 8.40 -17.61
N ASP A 715 2.90 8.25 -16.38
CA ASP A 715 1.48 8.45 -16.06
C ASP A 715 1.16 9.93 -15.75
N SER A 716 2.17 10.81 -15.82
CA SER A 716 2.01 12.25 -15.60
C SER A 716 2.87 13.09 -16.53
N GLU A 717 2.43 14.33 -16.75
CA GLU A 717 3.20 15.30 -17.52
C GLU A 717 4.50 15.73 -16.83
N TYR A 718 4.47 15.87 -15.51
CA TYR A 718 5.65 16.19 -14.72
C TYR A 718 6.77 15.17 -14.96
N GLU A 719 6.44 13.88 -14.93
CA GLU A 719 7.38 12.80 -15.22
C GLU A 719 7.93 12.89 -16.65
N ARG A 720 7.07 13.10 -17.66
CA ARG A 720 7.52 13.27 -19.05
C ARG A 720 8.50 14.42 -19.21
N ARG A 721 8.23 15.58 -18.59
CA ARG A 721 9.11 16.75 -18.64
C ARG A 721 10.45 16.46 -17.97
N MET A 722 10.45 15.85 -16.78
CA MET A 722 11.69 15.45 -16.10
C MET A 722 12.52 14.48 -16.95
N MET A 723 11.89 13.44 -17.51
CA MET A 723 12.58 12.46 -18.37
C MET A 723 13.13 13.10 -19.66
N SER A 724 12.38 14.03 -20.27
CA SER A 724 12.86 14.80 -21.42
C SER A 724 14.10 15.63 -21.08
N VAL A 725 14.09 16.30 -19.93
CA VAL A 725 15.27 17.03 -19.42
C VAL A 725 16.44 16.08 -19.16
N TYR A 726 16.21 14.90 -18.58
CA TYR A 726 17.28 13.92 -18.35
C TYR A 726 17.92 13.45 -19.65
N ASN A 727 17.11 13.11 -20.66
CA ASN A 727 17.62 12.68 -21.96
C ASN A 727 18.42 13.81 -22.63
N HIS A 728 17.91 15.04 -22.61
CA HIS A 728 18.61 16.19 -23.17
C HIS A 728 19.97 16.43 -22.51
N VAL A 729 20.04 16.35 -21.18
CA VAL A 729 21.31 16.51 -20.43
C VAL A 729 22.28 15.37 -20.73
N LEU A 730 21.81 14.13 -20.82
CA LEU A 730 22.66 12.99 -21.16
C LEU A 730 23.23 13.11 -22.59
N GLU A 731 22.40 13.49 -23.56
CA GLU A 731 22.82 13.75 -24.95
C GLU A 731 23.88 14.87 -25.01
N GLU A 732 23.68 15.96 -24.26
CA GLU A 732 24.64 17.08 -24.21
C GLU A 732 25.96 16.65 -23.56
N VAL A 733 25.90 15.96 -22.42
CA VAL A 733 27.07 15.44 -21.69
C VAL A 733 27.90 14.50 -22.57
N GLU A 734 27.25 13.57 -23.28
CA GLU A 734 27.94 12.65 -24.17
C GLU A 734 28.58 13.39 -25.36
N SER A 735 27.87 14.34 -25.98
CA SER A 735 28.37 15.10 -27.12
C SER A 735 29.62 15.95 -26.80
N LEU A 736 29.74 16.37 -25.53
CA LEU A 736 30.87 17.15 -25.02
C LEU A 736 31.99 16.26 -24.47
N ASN A 737 31.70 15.00 -24.16
CA ASN A 737 32.68 14.06 -23.64
C ASN A 737 33.85 13.89 -24.63
N ARG A 738 35.09 14.03 -24.13
CA ARG A 738 36.34 13.93 -24.91
C ARG A 738 36.52 14.97 -26.04
N LYS A 739 35.60 15.94 -26.20
CA LYS A 739 35.69 16.95 -27.27
C LYS A 739 36.59 18.14 -26.91
N TYR A 740 36.65 18.48 -25.63
CA TYR A 740 37.46 19.58 -25.11
C TYR A 740 38.35 19.10 -23.95
N THR A 741 39.37 19.89 -23.62
CA THR A 741 40.16 19.65 -22.41
C THR A 741 39.27 19.69 -21.16
N PRO A 742 39.54 18.85 -20.14
CA PRO A 742 38.78 18.84 -18.90
C PRO A 742 38.66 20.25 -18.29
N VAL A 743 37.46 20.58 -17.81
CA VAL A 743 37.09 21.90 -17.24
C VAL A 743 37.14 23.06 -18.26
N SER A 744 36.36 22.94 -19.34
CA SER A 744 36.18 24.01 -20.32
C SER A 744 34.95 24.89 -19.99
N TYR A 745 34.91 26.10 -20.58
CA TYR A 745 33.71 26.95 -20.56
C TYR A 745 32.46 26.20 -21.07
N MET A 746 32.62 25.36 -22.09
CA MET A 746 31.52 24.57 -22.66
C MET A 746 30.97 23.56 -21.65
N HIS A 747 31.84 22.90 -20.87
CA HIS A 747 31.40 21.96 -19.83
C HIS A 747 30.65 22.68 -18.71
N THR A 748 31.15 23.85 -18.26
CA THR A 748 30.45 24.64 -17.24
C THR A 748 29.12 25.23 -17.72
N ALA A 749 29.03 25.57 -19.01
CA ALA A 749 27.78 26.04 -19.61
C ALA A 749 26.73 24.92 -19.65
N CYS A 750 27.12 23.71 -20.08
CA CYS A 750 26.26 22.52 -20.04
C CYS A 750 25.73 22.25 -18.62
N LEU A 751 26.59 22.27 -17.60
CA LEU A 751 26.16 22.07 -16.20
C LEU A 751 25.18 23.15 -15.73
N CYS A 752 25.42 24.41 -16.07
CA CYS A 752 24.49 25.49 -15.74
C CYS A 752 23.15 25.33 -16.49
N ASN A 753 23.18 25.00 -17.78
CA ASN A 753 21.98 24.77 -18.60
C ASN A 753 21.16 23.61 -18.04
N ALA A 754 21.81 22.51 -17.65
CA ALA A 754 21.17 21.37 -17.00
C ALA A 754 20.44 21.76 -15.71
N ILE A 755 21.08 22.57 -14.84
CA ILE A 755 20.42 23.07 -13.62
C ILE A 755 19.21 23.93 -13.97
N ILE A 756 19.34 24.88 -14.91
CA ILE A 756 18.24 25.76 -15.29
C ILE A 756 17.07 24.95 -15.89
N ALA A 757 17.35 23.97 -16.75
CA ALA A 757 16.35 23.07 -17.32
C ALA A 757 15.60 22.28 -16.23
N LEU A 758 16.32 21.75 -15.23
CA LEU A 758 15.71 21.05 -14.09
C LEU A 758 14.85 21.97 -13.22
N LEU A 759 15.27 23.22 -12.99
CA LEU A 759 14.54 24.18 -12.17
C LEU A 759 13.31 24.78 -12.87
N LYS A 760 13.29 24.82 -14.21
CA LYS A 760 12.14 25.28 -14.99
C LYS A 760 10.97 24.31 -14.97
N VAL A 761 11.18 23.03 -14.61
CA VAL A 761 10.08 22.10 -14.38
C VAL A 761 9.47 22.41 -13.00
N PRO A 762 8.21 22.90 -12.93
CA PRO A 762 7.61 23.30 -11.67
C PRO A 762 7.45 22.09 -10.75
N LEU A 763 7.81 22.23 -9.47
CA LEU A 763 7.70 21.12 -8.53
C LEU A 763 6.23 20.71 -8.34
N SER A 764 5.97 19.41 -8.42
CA SER A 764 4.63 18.86 -8.18
C SER A 764 4.52 18.35 -6.74
N PHE A 765 3.70 19.01 -5.90
CA PHE A 765 3.40 18.51 -4.55
C PHE A 765 2.38 17.37 -4.64
N GLN A 766 2.84 16.15 -4.39
CA GLN A 766 2.02 14.95 -4.55
C GLN A 766 1.03 14.75 -3.40
N ARG A 767 0.06 13.85 -3.60
CA ARG A 767 -1.07 13.65 -2.68
C ARG A 767 -0.65 13.40 -1.23
N TYR A 768 0.38 12.58 -1.03
CA TYR A 768 0.86 12.20 0.31
C TYR A 768 1.35 13.41 1.13
N PHE A 769 1.77 14.49 0.47
CA PHE A 769 2.15 15.74 1.14
C PHE A 769 0.97 16.35 1.93
N PHE A 770 -0.26 16.21 1.43
CA PHE A 770 -1.45 16.83 2.01
C PHE A 770 -2.35 15.87 2.79
N GLN A 771 -2.43 14.61 2.36
CA GLN A 771 -3.35 13.65 2.97
C GLN A 771 -2.77 12.23 2.97
N LYS A 772 -2.76 11.62 4.15
CA LYS A 772 -2.32 10.25 4.39
C LYS A 772 -3.53 9.30 4.30
N LEU A 773 -3.57 8.43 3.28
CA LEU A 773 -4.70 7.49 3.09
C LEU A 773 -4.47 6.12 3.74
N GLN A 774 -3.22 5.69 3.77
CA GLN A 774 -2.78 4.50 4.47
C GLN A 774 -1.98 4.97 5.68
N SER A 775 -2.18 4.36 6.85
CA SER A 775 -1.36 4.63 8.03
C SER A 775 -0.95 3.33 8.66
N THR A 776 0.35 3.06 8.62
CA THR A 776 0.93 1.84 9.14
C THR A 776 1.97 2.22 10.19
N SER A 777 1.88 1.63 11.38
CA SER A 777 2.89 1.79 12.43
C SER A 777 3.19 0.45 13.07
N ILE A 778 4.43 0.29 13.54
CA ILE A 778 4.84 -0.86 14.34
C ILE A 778 5.03 -0.37 15.77
N LYS A 779 4.47 -1.11 16.72
CA LYS A 779 4.76 -0.91 18.13
C LYS A 779 5.61 -2.07 18.62
N LEU A 780 6.82 -1.78 19.08
CA LEU A 780 7.72 -2.76 19.68
C LEU A 780 7.56 -2.80 21.21
N ALA A 781 7.75 -3.99 21.77
CA ALA A 781 7.91 -4.24 23.19
C ALA A 781 9.15 -5.12 23.39
N LEU A 782 10.07 -4.65 24.24
CA LEU A 782 11.34 -5.30 24.53
C LEU A 782 11.30 -5.94 25.91
N SER A 783 11.73 -7.19 26.01
CA SER A 783 11.83 -7.93 27.27
C SER A 783 13.21 -8.58 27.41
N PRO A 784 13.89 -8.46 28.56
CA PRO A 784 13.45 -7.81 29.80
C PRO A 784 13.27 -6.29 29.68
N SER A 785 12.23 -5.77 30.33
CA SER A 785 11.97 -4.32 30.39
C SER A 785 12.57 -3.75 31.68
N PRO A 786 13.28 -2.61 31.64
CA PRO A 786 13.84 -2.01 32.85
C PRO A 786 12.73 -1.46 33.74
N ARG A 787 12.96 -1.44 35.06
CA ARG A 787 11.97 -0.95 36.04
C ARG A 787 11.72 0.56 35.87
N ASN A 788 12.76 1.30 35.48
CA ASN A 788 12.73 2.68 35.01
C ASN A 788 13.42 2.78 33.64
N PRO A 789 12.89 3.51 32.65
CA PRO A 789 13.47 3.58 31.31
C PRO A 789 14.94 4.07 31.23
N ALA A 790 15.39 4.86 32.22
CA ALA A 790 16.75 5.38 32.29
C ALA A 790 17.72 4.47 33.07
N GLU A 791 17.22 3.42 33.72
CA GLU A 791 18.04 2.51 34.53
C GLU A 791 18.58 1.37 33.66
N PRO A 792 19.90 1.12 33.66
CA PRO A 792 20.49 0.04 32.88
C PRO A 792 20.20 -1.32 33.52
N ILE A 793 19.96 -2.32 32.67
CA ILE A 793 19.83 -3.71 33.11
C ILE A 793 21.22 -4.26 33.43
N ALA A 794 21.41 -4.77 34.64
CA ALA A 794 22.69 -5.35 35.05
C ALA A 794 22.86 -6.75 34.46
N VAL A 795 23.99 -6.98 33.78
CA VAL A 795 24.38 -8.28 33.21
C VAL A 795 25.83 -8.54 33.58
N GLN A 796 26.17 -9.76 33.97
CA GLN A 796 27.56 -10.15 34.22
C GLN A 796 28.29 -10.31 32.87
N ASN A 797 29.54 -9.89 32.79
CA ASN A 797 30.31 -9.89 31.54
C ASN A 797 30.57 -11.29 30.94
N ASN A 798 30.40 -12.34 31.73
CA ASN A 798 30.46 -13.75 31.32
C ASN A 798 29.09 -14.36 30.96
N GLN A 799 28.00 -13.59 31.09
CA GLN A 799 26.63 -14.02 30.77
C GLN A 799 26.13 -13.40 29.48
N GLN A 800 25.22 -14.10 28.80
CA GLN A 800 24.49 -13.58 27.66
C GLN A 800 23.16 -12.95 28.11
N LEU A 801 22.72 -11.90 27.43
CA LEU A 801 21.38 -11.34 27.61
C LEU A 801 20.46 -11.86 26.51
N ALA A 802 19.40 -12.57 26.91
CA ALA A 802 18.29 -12.89 26.02
C ALA A 802 17.35 -11.70 25.89
N LEU A 803 17.40 -11.03 24.74
CA LEU A 803 16.49 -9.95 24.37
C LEU A 803 15.35 -10.52 23.51
N LYS A 804 14.17 -10.65 24.09
CA LYS A 804 12.95 -10.99 23.35
C LYS A 804 12.30 -9.70 22.84
N VAL A 805 12.15 -9.62 21.52
CA VAL A 805 11.55 -8.50 20.80
C VAL A 805 10.18 -8.94 20.31
N GLU A 806 9.14 -8.25 20.75
CA GLU A 806 7.76 -8.48 20.31
C GLU A 806 7.25 -7.24 19.60
N GLY A 807 6.45 -7.41 18.56
CA GLY A 807 5.87 -6.28 17.86
C GLY A 807 4.46 -6.52 17.37
N VAL A 808 3.70 -5.42 17.30
CA VAL A 808 2.36 -5.40 16.74
C VAL A 808 2.31 -4.37 15.61
N VAL A 809 1.85 -4.82 14.45
CA VAL A 809 1.53 -3.96 13.31
C VAL A 809 0.16 -3.34 13.57
N GLN A 810 0.10 -2.01 13.47
CA GLN A 810 -1.13 -1.24 13.58
C GLN A 810 -1.43 -0.62 12.23
N HIS A 811 -2.66 -0.83 11.78
CA HIS A 811 -3.19 -0.23 10.57
C HIS A 811 -4.25 0.80 10.91
N GLY A 812 -4.33 1.86 10.12
CA GLY A 812 -5.47 2.76 10.07
C GLY A 812 -6.72 2.06 9.50
N SER A 813 -7.60 2.83 8.86
CA SER A 813 -8.93 2.35 8.47
C SER A 813 -8.92 1.19 7.45
N LYS A 814 -7.93 1.12 6.56
CA LYS A 814 -7.85 0.09 5.50
C LYS A 814 -6.42 -0.43 5.32
N PRO A 815 -6.09 -1.62 5.86
CA PRO A 815 -4.83 -2.31 5.58
C PRO A 815 -4.70 -2.61 4.08
N GLY A 816 -3.47 -2.59 3.55
CA GLY A 816 -3.20 -3.05 2.18
C GLY A 816 -3.81 -2.18 1.07
N LEU A 817 -4.06 -0.89 1.32
CA LEU A 817 -4.61 0.01 0.29
C LEU A 817 -3.64 0.18 -0.89
N PHE A 818 -2.36 0.46 -0.59
CA PHE A 818 -1.29 0.56 -1.59
C PHE A 818 -0.31 -0.60 -1.48
N ARG A 819 0.13 -0.92 -0.25
CA ARG A 819 1.11 -1.96 0.03
C ARG A 819 0.72 -2.77 1.26
N LYS A 820 1.05 -4.06 1.24
CA LYS A 820 0.87 -5.02 2.35
C LYS A 820 2.24 -5.39 2.91
N ILE A 821 2.33 -5.50 4.24
CA ILE A 821 3.53 -6.02 4.92
C ILE A 821 3.58 -7.54 4.70
N GLN A 822 4.72 -8.03 4.21
CA GLN A 822 5.03 -9.45 4.09
C GLN A 822 5.90 -9.92 5.25
N SER A 823 6.95 -9.17 5.61
CA SER A 823 7.79 -9.50 6.76
C SER A 823 8.30 -8.24 7.47
N VAL A 824 8.77 -8.41 8.69
CA VAL A 824 9.46 -7.38 9.48
C VAL A 824 10.92 -7.81 9.64
N CYS A 825 11.84 -6.94 9.23
CA CYS A 825 13.26 -7.06 9.54
C CYS A 825 13.53 -6.34 10.86
N LEU A 826 14.11 -7.05 11.82
CA LEU A 826 14.54 -6.52 13.10
C LEU A 826 16.06 -6.51 13.12
N ASN A 827 16.64 -5.33 13.32
CA ASN A 827 18.07 -5.13 13.47
C ASN A 827 18.35 -4.76 14.92
N VAL A 828 19.25 -5.51 15.56
CA VAL A 828 19.71 -5.24 16.92
C VAL A 828 21.19 -4.92 16.89
N SER A 829 21.51 -3.73 17.36
CA SER A 829 22.87 -3.21 17.46
C SER A 829 23.22 -2.83 18.89
N SER A 830 24.50 -2.96 19.27
CA SER A 830 24.98 -2.56 20.60
C SER A 830 26.25 -1.72 20.55
N THR A 831 26.25 -0.57 21.24
CA THR A 831 27.40 0.35 21.31
C THR A 831 27.76 0.75 22.73
N LEU A 832 29.04 0.93 23.05
CA LEU A 832 29.52 1.38 24.36
C LEU A 832 29.31 2.89 24.54
N GLN A 833 28.69 3.30 25.66
CA GLN A 833 28.29 4.69 25.93
C GLN A 833 29.42 5.56 26.50
N SER A 834 30.53 4.98 26.99
CA SER A 834 31.65 5.75 27.56
C SER A 834 33.01 5.04 27.41
N LYS A 835 34.03 5.78 26.98
CA LYS A 835 35.45 5.43 27.17
C LYS A 835 35.87 5.81 28.60
N SER A 836 36.04 4.82 29.46
CA SER A 836 36.72 5.02 30.74
C SER A 836 38.23 5.13 30.50
N GLY A 837 38.75 6.36 30.38
CA GLY A 837 40.14 6.74 30.70
C GLY A 837 41.31 6.16 29.86
N GLN A 838 42.09 7.08 29.29
CA GLN A 838 43.44 6.99 28.70
C GLN A 838 43.63 6.31 27.33
N ASP A 839 44.40 7.04 26.52
CA ASP A 839 44.82 6.77 25.15
C ASP A 839 45.56 5.43 24.99
N TYR A 840 44.82 4.39 24.64
CA TYR A 840 45.35 3.31 23.83
C TYR A 840 44.49 3.18 22.57
N LYS A 841 45.08 3.56 21.43
CA LYS A 841 44.53 3.35 20.09
C LYS A 841 44.54 1.85 19.78
N ILE A 842 43.53 1.13 20.24
CA ILE A 842 43.06 -0.08 19.55
C ILE A 842 41.70 0.30 18.97
N PRO A 843 41.54 0.35 17.63
CA PRO A 843 40.24 0.54 17.00
C PRO A 843 39.45 -0.76 17.18
N ILE A 844 38.81 -0.92 18.34
CA ILE A 844 37.74 -1.90 18.49
C ILE A 844 36.53 -1.22 17.85
N ASP A 845 35.98 -1.83 16.80
CA ASP A 845 34.70 -1.39 16.24
C ASP A 845 33.72 -1.15 17.40
N ASN A 846 33.19 0.08 17.49
CA ASN A 846 32.35 0.49 18.62
C ASN A 846 31.06 -0.36 18.75
N MET A 847 30.79 -1.25 17.79
CA MET A 847 29.61 -2.12 17.74
C MET A 847 29.98 -3.53 18.22
N THR A 848 29.49 -3.90 19.40
CA THR A 848 29.82 -5.20 20.04
C THR A 848 28.87 -6.32 19.60
N ASN A 849 27.67 -5.98 19.15
CA ASN A 849 26.66 -6.94 18.68
C ASN A 849 25.94 -6.33 17.46
N GLU A 850 25.84 -7.08 16.36
CA GLU A 850 25.01 -6.76 15.19
C GLU A 850 24.28 -8.04 14.76
N MET A 851 22.95 -8.00 14.79
CA MET A 851 22.11 -9.13 14.40
C MET A 851 20.89 -8.66 13.62
N GLU A 852 20.64 -9.29 12.48
CA GLU A 852 19.41 -9.11 11.71
C GLU A 852 18.58 -10.40 11.79
N GLN A 853 17.28 -10.26 12.05
CA GLN A 853 16.32 -11.34 11.86
C GLN A 853 15.11 -10.87 11.06
N ARG A 854 14.64 -11.75 10.17
CA ARG A 854 13.40 -11.55 9.41
C ARG A 854 12.32 -12.42 10.00
N VAL A 855 11.18 -11.81 10.30
CA VAL A 855 10.00 -12.51 10.82
C VAL A 855 8.77 -12.18 9.98
N GLU A 856 8.03 -13.20 9.57
CA GLU A 856 6.72 -13.01 8.95
C GLU A 856 5.69 -12.84 10.07
N PRO A 857 4.99 -11.70 10.16
CA PRO A 857 3.97 -11.50 11.18
C PRO A 857 2.81 -12.46 10.94
N HIS A 858 2.38 -13.11 12.00
CA HIS A 858 1.15 -13.90 12.01
C HIS A 858 0.00 -12.95 12.36
N ASN A 859 -0.91 -12.74 11.42
CA ASN A 859 -1.87 -11.62 11.44
C ASN A 859 -1.14 -10.27 11.62
N ASP A 860 -1.32 -9.64 12.79
CA ASP A 860 -0.77 -8.32 13.12
C ASP A 860 0.37 -8.42 14.16
N TYR A 861 0.88 -9.61 14.50
CA TYR A 861 1.86 -9.80 15.58
C TYR A 861 3.06 -10.63 15.16
N PHE A 862 4.21 -10.30 15.74
CA PHE A 862 5.44 -11.07 15.59
C PHE A 862 6.26 -11.07 16.88
N SER A 863 7.11 -12.07 17.05
CA SER A 863 8.09 -12.13 18.14
C SER A 863 9.36 -12.84 17.72
N THR A 864 10.50 -12.32 18.15
CA THR A 864 11.82 -12.93 17.93
C THR A 864 12.67 -12.85 19.20
N GLN A 865 13.79 -13.56 19.22
CA GLN A 865 14.76 -13.51 20.32
C GLN A 865 16.17 -13.31 19.77
N PHE A 866 16.92 -12.45 20.45
CA PHE A 866 18.33 -12.18 20.21
C PHE A 866 19.13 -12.50 21.46
N LEU A 867 20.33 -13.06 21.30
CA LEU A 867 21.26 -13.34 22.39
C LEU A 867 22.45 -12.40 22.26
N LEU A 868 22.64 -11.50 23.22
CA LEU A 868 23.65 -10.44 23.17
C LEU A 868 24.78 -10.72 24.16
N ASN A 869 26.01 -10.50 23.72
CA ASN A 869 27.23 -10.70 24.52
C ASN A 869 27.81 -9.36 24.96
N PHE A 870 28.23 -9.25 26.22
CA PHE A 870 28.80 -8.02 26.79
C PHE A 870 30.13 -8.25 27.49
N ALA A 871 31.14 -8.70 26.74
CA ALA A 871 32.47 -8.97 27.29
C ALA A 871 33.18 -7.71 27.81
N ILE A 872 32.86 -6.53 27.27
CA ILE A 872 33.44 -5.24 27.69
C ILE A 872 32.65 -4.69 28.88
N LEU A 873 33.35 -4.30 29.94
CA LEU A 873 32.74 -3.68 31.12
C LEU A 873 32.28 -2.25 30.82
N GLY A 874 31.13 -1.87 31.36
CA GLY A 874 30.58 -0.52 31.19
C GLY A 874 29.12 -0.52 30.74
N THR A 875 28.61 0.66 30.39
CA THR A 875 27.23 0.84 29.94
C THR A 875 27.17 0.76 28.42
N HIS A 876 26.38 -0.17 27.90
CA HIS A 876 26.06 -0.32 26.49
C HIS A 876 24.66 0.20 26.17
N ASN A 877 24.52 0.82 25.00
CA ASN A 877 23.26 1.16 24.37
C ASN A 877 22.90 0.04 23.40
N ILE A 878 21.77 -0.62 23.61
CA ILE A 878 21.22 -1.58 22.66
C ILE A 878 20.11 -0.89 21.89
N THR A 879 20.24 -0.83 20.58
CA THR A 879 19.24 -0.26 19.69
C THR A 879 18.58 -1.38 18.91
N VAL A 880 17.24 -1.41 18.94
CA VAL A 880 16.41 -2.27 18.10
C VAL A 880 15.71 -1.40 17.07
N GLU A 881 15.98 -1.65 15.80
CA GLU A 881 15.32 -1.01 14.67
C GLU A 881 14.41 -2.02 13.99
N SER A 882 13.24 -1.55 13.55
CA SER A 882 12.33 -2.35 12.74
C SER A 882 12.17 -1.73 11.37
N SER A 883 12.21 -2.57 10.35
CA SER A 883 11.92 -2.23 8.98
C SER A 883 10.88 -3.21 8.45
N VAL A 884 10.01 -2.77 7.54
CA VAL A 884 9.02 -3.65 6.91
C VAL A 884 9.46 -4.02 5.51
N LYS A 885 9.23 -5.26 5.11
CA LYS A 885 9.38 -5.69 3.72
C LYS A 885 8.00 -5.93 3.12
N ASP A 886 7.75 -5.34 1.96
CA ASP A 886 6.51 -5.54 1.23
C ASP A 886 6.52 -6.81 0.37
N ALA A 887 5.41 -7.08 -0.32
CA ALA A 887 5.27 -8.24 -1.20
C ALA A 887 6.18 -8.22 -2.44
N ASN A 888 6.68 -7.04 -2.85
CA ASN A 888 7.63 -6.89 -3.95
C ASN A 888 9.07 -7.06 -3.49
N GLY A 889 9.29 -7.18 -2.18
CA GLY A 889 10.57 -7.40 -1.57
C GLY A 889 11.36 -6.13 -1.26
N ILE A 890 10.74 -4.96 -1.32
CA ILE A 890 11.38 -3.69 -0.97
C ILE A 890 11.42 -3.55 0.55
N VAL A 891 12.58 -3.16 1.10
CA VAL A 891 12.75 -2.88 2.53
C VAL A 891 12.45 -1.41 2.80
N TRP A 892 11.59 -1.16 3.79
CA TRP A 892 11.11 0.15 4.19
C TRP A 892 11.50 0.43 5.63
N LYS A 893 12.30 1.48 5.83
CA LYS A 893 12.81 1.97 7.12
C LYS A 893 11.74 2.77 7.88
N THR A 894 10.54 2.21 8.03
CA THR A 894 9.36 2.91 8.62
C THR A 894 9.05 2.46 10.05
N GLY A 895 9.70 1.41 10.56
CA GLY A 895 9.46 0.95 11.92
C GLY A 895 10.19 1.79 12.97
N PRO A 896 9.76 1.74 14.24
CA PRO A 896 10.40 2.47 15.32
C PRO A 896 11.84 1.98 15.55
N ARG A 897 12.65 2.92 16.04
CA ARG A 897 13.95 2.69 16.67
C ARG A 897 13.77 2.81 18.17
N THR A 898 14.03 1.73 18.91
CA THR A 898 13.90 1.69 20.38
C THR A 898 15.25 1.37 21.00
N THR A 899 15.64 2.13 22.02
CA THR A 899 16.93 1.94 22.72
C THR A 899 16.71 1.52 24.17
N ILE A 900 17.50 0.56 24.65
CA ILE A 900 17.57 0.15 26.06
C ILE A 900 19.03 0.20 26.53
N PHE A 901 19.22 0.38 27.83
CA PHE A 901 20.54 0.46 28.45
C PHE A 901 20.88 -0.83 29.19
N VAL A 902 22.12 -1.30 29.04
CA VAL A 902 22.65 -2.47 29.75
C VAL A 902 23.97 -2.10 30.37
N LYS A 903 24.18 -2.48 31.63
CA LYS A 903 25.45 -2.31 32.32
C LYS A 903 26.11 -3.67 32.49
N SER A 904 27.22 -3.86 31.77
CA SER A 904 28.08 -5.02 31.93
C SER A 904 28.93 -4.84 33.19
N LEU A 905 28.76 -5.77 34.13
CA LEU A 905 29.46 -5.80 35.40
C LEU A 905 30.49 -6.92 35.37
N GLU A 906 31.56 -6.71 36.12
CA GLU A 906 32.57 -7.74 36.30
C GLU A 906 31.97 -8.92 37.08
N ASP A 907 32.28 -10.12 36.62
CA ASP A 907 31.92 -11.35 37.32
C ASP A 907 32.46 -11.34 38.77
N PRO A 908 31.63 -11.65 39.80
CA PRO A 908 32.03 -11.58 41.20
C PRO A 908 33.26 -12.44 41.54
N TYR A 909 33.44 -13.59 40.88
CA TYR A 909 34.59 -14.47 41.10
C TYR A 909 35.87 -13.84 40.54
N SER A 910 35.78 -13.26 39.35
CA SER A 910 36.87 -12.48 38.74
C SER A 910 37.26 -11.26 39.58
N GLN A 911 36.27 -10.57 40.14
CA GLN A 911 36.48 -9.44 41.05
C GLN A 911 37.16 -9.88 42.36
N GLN A 912 36.77 -11.03 42.93
CA GLN A 912 37.41 -11.61 44.11
C GLN A 912 38.87 -12.01 43.84
N ILE A 913 39.17 -12.62 42.68
CA ILE A 913 40.54 -12.95 42.28
C ILE A 913 41.38 -11.68 42.17
N ARG A 914 40.85 -10.62 41.54
CA ARG A 914 41.56 -9.34 41.41
C ARG A 914 41.83 -8.71 42.78
N LEU A 915 40.85 -8.74 43.69
CA LEU A 915 41.01 -8.24 45.05
C LEU A 915 41.99 -9.09 45.87
N GLN A 916 41.99 -10.42 45.72
CA GLN A 916 42.99 -11.30 46.33
C GLN A 916 44.40 -11.06 45.78
N GLN A 917 44.55 -10.83 44.47
CA GLN A 917 45.84 -10.47 43.87
C GLN A 917 46.32 -9.08 44.33
N GLN A 918 45.42 -8.11 44.49
CA GLN A 918 45.76 -6.79 45.04
C GLN A 918 46.12 -6.84 46.54
N GLN A 919 45.43 -7.68 47.33
CA GLN A 919 45.79 -7.92 48.73
C GLN A 919 47.10 -8.72 48.88
N ALA A 920 47.39 -9.64 47.97
CA ALA A 920 48.67 -10.36 47.93
C ALA A 920 49.86 -9.47 47.52
N GLN A 921 49.62 -8.32 46.88
CA GLN A 921 50.65 -7.32 46.57
C GLN A 921 50.88 -6.30 47.70
N GLN A 922 49.99 -6.19 48.70
CA GLN A 922 50.15 -5.26 49.82
C GLN A 922 51.26 -5.59 50.85
N PRO A 923 51.80 -6.81 51.01
CA PRO A 923 52.91 -7.02 51.96
C PRO A 923 54.26 -6.46 51.49
N LEU A 924 54.41 -6.02 50.23
CA LEU A 924 55.70 -5.55 49.70
C LEU A 924 55.94 -4.03 49.88
N GLN A 925 54.91 -3.23 50.17
CA GLN A 925 55.09 -1.78 50.41
C GLN A 925 55.37 -1.42 51.87
N GLN A 926 54.97 -2.24 52.86
CA GLN A 926 55.36 -1.99 54.26
C GLN A 926 56.77 -2.48 54.62
N GLN A 927 57.40 -3.33 53.78
CA GLN A 927 58.79 -3.74 53.97
C GLN A 927 59.81 -2.79 53.31
N GLN A 928 59.38 -1.92 52.37
CA GLN A 928 60.26 -0.89 51.79
C GLN A 928 60.32 0.42 52.59
N GLN A 929 59.36 0.73 53.46
CA GLN A 929 59.43 1.91 54.34
C GLN A 929 60.23 1.71 55.64
N ARG A 930 60.59 0.46 56.00
CA ARG A 930 61.43 0.20 57.19
C ARG A 930 62.94 0.13 56.92
N ASN A 931 63.37 0.12 55.66
CA ASN A 931 64.80 0.04 55.30
C ASN A 931 65.43 1.39 54.90
N ALA A 932 64.72 2.51 55.02
CA ALA A 932 65.25 3.85 54.70
C ALA A 932 65.91 4.58 55.89
N TYR A 933 66.04 3.95 57.07
CA TYR A 933 66.68 4.55 58.25
C TYR A 933 67.90 3.77 58.76
N THR A 934 68.68 3.17 57.85
CA THR A 934 70.04 2.75 58.21
C THR A 934 71.00 2.87 57.03
N ARG A 935 71.91 3.83 57.18
CA ARG A 935 73.25 3.97 56.58
C ARG A 935 73.39 4.75 55.25
N PHE A 936 74.09 5.88 55.42
CA PHE A 936 74.81 6.77 54.51
C PHE A 936 74.01 7.78 53.70
#